data_AF-A0A831ZYV8-F1
#
_entry.id   AF-A0A831ZYV8-F1
#
_cell.length_a   1.000
_cell.length_b   1.000
_cell.length_c   1.000
_cell.angle_alpha   90.00
_cell.angle_beta   90.00
_cell.angle_gamma   90.00
#
_symmetry.space_group_name_H-M   'P 1'
#
loop_
_entity.id
_entity.type
_entity.pdbx_description
1 polymer ?
#
loop_
_entity_poly.entity_id
_entity_poly.type
_entity_poly.pdbx_seq_one_letter_code
_entity_poly.pdbx_strand_id
1 'polypeptide(L)'
;MASAGKITFDIDSLLTSLGKSLYTSPNVALRELLQNAHDGLSLYLRSQKASDRQNFSPEVNITLKGRQMIVQDNGIGMSGKELEEEFACIGRSNKKDLQDIVSGRALGGRIIGQYGIGFLASFLVADRVDVYSRREGEQAFHWWCEGQDTYFLEPCEVEFARGTKVVLTLKHEDLPPAFQDISSLKDLAIHYGSLLPFPIFVHYERINPYSAGWVSKDAFNSMSETDLKEFLQAKFPVEFLDVFRINKTAEHIRHGSVSFRAALFISKVGLEAIFFRGTPLEKAATGVDVYCKGMYVRRTQELMPIWARFVHGVIDFDNLDLSLSREEIVDNELLQTYRSMIELDVAHHLRDLKKTEKLKTIVEIHRSDLIQGLAIMGDKQMARNGDRNTLLDVLVDVLPFETTHGKMTLPEYLRIIREASTRFRECEEKTIYTMKQRTTGAGESILASDMGWPVILTVPVEEKILNDYATLHSDITVKLMSPDDLVRAVRGTDDLDQTTQKNLENLFHYSLRHAGRIQIRVSRFRAGVPALLLLDVSDEQALNIYKQVEELSRDPKLRDDSLLKAFMMMGEQYRSTKGSSYFYVNADNKLIKDMLELFKNDPYADILPLAACTIYNSALLQSAHGTLSPRDADIIVGNFYETLQTVLSMTLEKKRKVLDVNVPGEEASQHLKTFVFCAHSFTSNSVKIAIETVKRTVKDELNWEAVSADEDIKDLSVIDNVRELIRTCQFGVADITRFNPNVMIEIGMLEMLGKPVVKIRDVDDETPLPVDIRGDLYCRYSVSRAGGRLDVGAEFVDELKKHLKTAASKCPGL
;
A
#
# COMPACT_ATOMS: atom_id res chain seq x y z
N MET A 1 -24.12 72.17 -5.24
CA MET A 1 -24.54 71.65 -3.92
C MET A 1 -24.57 70.14 -4.02
N ALA A 2 -23.76 69.42 -3.24
CA ALA A 2 -23.82 67.96 -3.20
C ALA A 2 -24.93 67.54 -2.22
N SER A 3 -25.90 66.75 -2.69
CA SER A 3 -26.90 66.15 -1.79
C SER A 3 -26.27 64.98 -1.06
N ALA A 4 -26.17 65.06 0.26
CA ALA A 4 -25.79 63.94 1.10
C ALA A 4 -26.97 62.95 1.17
N GLY A 5 -26.82 61.77 0.56
CA GLY A 5 -27.71 60.64 0.77
C GLY A 5 -27.16 59.74 1.88
N LYS A 6 -28.03 59.29 2.80
CA LYS A 6 -27.71 58.19 3.72
C LYS A 6 -27.82 56.89 2.94
N ILE A 7 -26.77 56.06 3.00
CA ILE A 7 -26.86 54.65 2.60
C ILE A 7 -27.85 53.99 3.56
N THR A 8 -28.95 53.50 3.02
CA THR A 8 -29.95 52.70 3.73
C THR A 8 -29.66 51.24 3.42
N PHE A 9 -29.47 50.44 4.47
CA PHE A 9 -29.35 48.99 4.35
C PHE A 9 -30.73 48.39 4.57
N ASP A 10 -31.18 47.56 3.64
CA ASP A 10 -32.35 46.70 3.86
C ASP A 10 -31.95 45.57 4.81
N ILE A 11 -32.41 45.66 6.06
CA ILE A 11 -32.07 44.74 7.15
C ILE A 11 -32.57 43.33 6.82
N ASP A 12 -33.70 43.17 6.12
CA ASP A 12 -34.23 41.85 5.76
C ASP A 12 -33.34 41.14 4.74
N SER A 13 -32.91 41.87 3.70
CA SER A 13 -31.92 41.36 2.74
C SER A 13 -30.56 41.10 3.41
N LEU A 14 -30.17 41.91 4.39
CA LEU A 14 -28.89 41.79 5.08
C LEU A 14 -28.89 40.63 6.09
N LEU A 15 -29.97 40.39 6.84
CA LEU A 15 -30.15 39.25 7.74
C LEU A 15 -30.27 37.94 6.96
N THR A 16 -31.02 37.94 5.86
CA THR A 16 -31.16 36.77 4.99
C THR A 16 -29.84 36.45 4.28
N SER A 17 -29.12 37.47 3.81
CA SER A 17 -27.83 37.30 3.15
C SER A 17 -26.70 36.98 4.13
N LEU A 18 -26.66 37.56 5.33
CA LEU A 18 -25.69 37.24 6.39
C LEU A 18 -25.95 35.84 6.94
N GLY A 19 -27.21 35.47 7.17
CA GLY A 19 -27.56 34.12 7.64
C GLY A 19 -27.09 33.03 6.66
N LYS A 20 -27.22 33.27 5.35
CA LYS A 20 -26.78 32.33 4.30
C LYS A 20 -25.28 32.39 3.97
N SER A 21 -24.59 33.51 4.23
CA SER A 21 -23.16 33.68 3.90
C SER A 21 -22.23 33.48 5.11
N LEU A 22 -22.71 33.71 6.32
CA LEU A 22 -21.94 33.50 7.56
C LEU A 22 -21.97 32.06 8.03
N TYR A 23 -23.06 31.32 7.78
CA TYR A 23 -23.23 29.97 8.30
C TYR A 23 -23.31 28.96 7.17
N THR A 24 -22.34 28.04 7.16
CA THR A 24 -22.25 26.94 6.20
C THR A 24 -23.18 25.78 6.56
N SER A 25 -23.60 25.69 7.83
CA SER A 25 -24.51 24.66 8.32
C SER A 25 -25.54 25.21 9.30
N PRO A 26 -26.83 24.81 9.19
CA PRO A 26 -27.87 25.12 10.20
C PRO A 26 -27.54 24.60 11.60
N ASN A 27 -26.70 23.56 11.69
CA ASN A 27 -26.30 22.94 12.96
C ASN A 27 -25.58 23.91 13.90
N VAL A 28 -24.99 24.98 13.36
CA VAL A 28 -24.32 26.04 14.13
C VAL A 28 -25.27 26.73 15.12
N ALA A 29 -26.59 26.66 14.91
CA ALA A 29 -27.59 27.16 15.86
C ALA A 29 -27.36 26.61 17.29
N LEU A 30 -27.17 25.29 17.42
CA LEU A 30 -26.92 24.67 18.73
C LEU A 30 -25.55 25.07 19.28
N ARG A 31 -24.53 25.17 18.42
CA ARG A 31 -23.18 25.57 18.81
C ARG A 31 -23.17 26.95 19.46
N GLU A 32 -23.83 27.93 18.83
CA GLU A 32 -23.87 29.30 19.35
C GLU A 32 -24.69 29.39 20.65
N LEU A 33 -25.78 28.63 20.79
CA LEU A 33 -26.53 28.56 22.05
C LEU A 33 -25.72 27.95 23.19
N LEU A 34 -24.99 26.86 22.93
CA LEU A 34 -24.08 26.25 23.90
C LEU A 34 -22.95 27.20 24.30
N GLN A 35 -22.40 27.96 23.34
CA GLN A 35 -21.38 28.96 23.60
C GLN A 35 -21.91 30.06 24.51
N ASN A 36 -23.08 30.62 24.21
CA ASN A 36 -23.70 31.66 25.01
C ASN A 36 -24.00 31.18 26.44
N ALA A 37 -24.52 29.96 26.58
CA ALA A 37 -24.75 29.33 27.88
C ALA A 37 -23.43 29.17 28.67
N HIS A 38 -22.39 28.66 28.03
CA HIS A 38 -21.06 28.53 28.63
C HIS A 38 -20.47 29.88 29.07
N ASP A 39 -20.62 30.92 28.26
CA ASP A 39 -20.11 32.25 28.57
C ASP A 39 -20.88 32.89 29.72
N GLY A 40 -22.21 32.70 29.78
CA GLY A 40 -23.04 33.12 30.90
C GLY A 40 -22.64 32.46 32.23
N LEU A 41 -22.34 31.15 32.21
CA LEU A 41 -21.83 30.41 33.37
C LEU A 41 -20.42 30.88 33.78
N SER A 42 -19.55 31.07 32.79
CA SER A 42 -18.18 31.54 33.01
C SER A 42 -18.13 32.94 33.63
N LEU A 43 -18.97 33.86 33.14
CA LEU A 43 -19.07 35.23 33.65
C LEU A 43 -19.57 35.24 35.10
N TYR A 44 -20.60 34.44 35.41
CA TYR A 44 -21.09 34.32 36.78
C TYR A 44 -20.00 33.80 37.74
N LEU A 45 -19.30 32.75 37.37
CA LEU A 45 -18.23 32.20 38.22
C LEU A 45 -17.10 33.22 38.45
N ARG A 46 -16.77 34.02 37.43
CA ARG A 46 -15.76 35.09 37.54
C ARG A 46 -16.21 36.24 38.43
N SER A 47 -17.50 36.58 38.44
CA SER A 47 -18.03 37.64 39.30
C SER A 47 -18.14 37.23 40.77
N GLN A 48 -18.17 35.93 41.07
CA GLN A 48 -18.31 35.43 42.44
C GLN A 48 -16.99 35.28 43.21
N LYS A 49 -17.07 35.50 44.53
CA LYS A 49 -16.00 35.23 45.50
C LYS A 49 -15.74 33.72 45.61
N ALA A 50 -14.53 33.34 45.98
CA ALA A 50 -14.11 31.93 46.03
C ALA A 50 -14.97 31.05 46.95
N SER A 51 -15.49 31.58 48.06
CA SER A 51 -16.38 30.88 49.00
C SER A 51 -17.73 30.52 48.39
N ASP A 52 -18.29 31.43 47.58
CA ASP A 52 -19.64 31.31 47.03
C ASP A 52 -19.68 30.39 45.80
N ARG A 53 -18.51 30.15 45.18
CA ARG A 53 -18.33 29.18 44.09
C ARG A 53 -18.57 27.73 44.53
N GLN A 54 -18.35 27.38 45.80
CA GLN A 54 -18.52 25.99 46.28
C GLN A 54 -19.98 25.54 46.35
N ASN A 55 -20.93 26.48 46.49
CA ASN A 55 -22.36 26.17 46.59
C ASN A 55 -23.10 26.27 45.25
N PHE A 56 -22.40 26.60 44.16
CA PHE A 56 -23.00 26.71 42.83
C PHE A 56 -22.67 25.48 41.98
N SER A 57 -23.71 24.83 41.45
CA SER A 57 -23.58 23.77 40.45
C SER A 57 -23.91 24.34 39.06
N PRO A 58 -22.92 24.73 38.25
CA PRO A 58 -23.16 25.24 36.89
C PRO A 58 -23.65 24.11 35.99
N GLU A 59 -24.72 24.35 35.22
CA GLU A 59 -25.24 23.36 34.26
C GLU A 59 -25.95 24.02 33.08
N VAL A 60 -25.99 23.29 31.98
CA VAL A 60 -26.80 23.59 30.79
C VAL A 60 -27.75 22.43 30.53
N ASN A 61 -29.03 22.71 30.39
CA ASN A 61 -30.08 21.74 30.13
C ASN A 61 -30.68 21.95 28.73
N ILE A 62 -30.72 20.90 27.93
CA ILE A 62 -31.29 20.88 26.59
C ILE A 62 -32.47 19.90 26.58
N THR A 63 -33.61 20.36 26.09
CA THR A 63 -34.84 19.56 26.05
C THR A 63 -35.57 19.80 24.73
N LEU A 64 -36.00 18.73 24.08
CA LEU A 64 -36.84 18.75 22.89
C LEU A 64 -38.26 18.26 23.26
N LYS A 65 -39.25 19.14 23.14
CA LYS A 65 -40.67 18.87 23.43
C LYS A 65 -41.51 19.22 22.21
N GLY A 66 -41.89 18.21 21.42
CA GLY A 66 -42.58 18.42 20.15
C GLY A 66 -41.72 19.30 19.23
N ARG A 67 -42.25 20.46 18.84
CA ARG A 67 -41.52 21.46 18.02
C ARG A 67 -40.74 22.50 18.83
N GLN A 68 -40.63 22.34 20.15
CA GLN A 68 -39.90 23.28 20.98
C GLN A 68 -38.57 22.68 21.43
N MET A 69 -37.47 23.29 21.00
CA MET A 69 -36.15 23.04 21.57
C MET A 69 -35.86 24.08 22.63
N ILE A 70 -35.53 23.65 23.83
CA ILE A 70 -35.27 24.51 24.99
C ILE A 70 -33.82 24.32 25.38
N VAL A 71 -33.07 25.41 25.48
CA VAL A 71 -31.71 25.46 26.05
C VAL A 71 -31.75 26.39 27.26
N GLN A 72 -31.39 25.87 28.43
CA GLN A 72 -31.43 26.61 29.68
C GLN A 72 -30.10 26.51 30.43
N ASP A 73 -29.54 27.64 30.82
CA ASP A 73 -28.39 27.74 31.72
C ASP A 73 -28.78 28.40 33.04
N ASN A 74 -27.99 28.15 34.08
CA ASN A 74 -28.13 28.80 35.38
C ASN A 74 -27.00 29.82 35.67
N GLY A 75 -26.50 30.46 34.61
CA GLY A 75 -25.44 31.47 34.64
C GLY A 75 -25.92 32.85 35.09
N ILE A 76 -25.20 33.90 34.65
CA ILE A 76 -25.38 35.27 35.17
C ILE A 76 -26.73 35.89 34.80
N GLY A 77 -27.31 35.50 33.66
CA GLY A 77 -28.50 36.13 33.09
C GLY A 77 -28.28 37.58 32.63
N MET A 78 -29.29 38.11 31.94
CA MET A 78 -29.31 39.45 31.39
C MET A 78 -30.41 40.28 32.05
N SER A 79 -30.14 41.56 32.25
CA SER A 79 -31.11 42.58 32.60
C SER A 79 -31.92 43.03 31.37
N GLY A 80 -33.08 43.66 31.58
CA GLY A 80 -33.88 44.20 30.47
C GLY A 80 -33.11 45.20 29.59
N LYS A 81 -32.22 45.99 30.20
CA LYS A 81 -31.36 46.94 29.48
C LYS A 81 -30.33 46.24 28.59
N GLU A 82 -29.71 45.15 29.05
CA GLU A 82 -28.77 44.38 28.22
C GLU A 82 -29.50 43.66 27.07
N LEU A 83 -30.72 43.16 27.32
CA LEU A 83 -31.55 42.60 26.26
C LEU A 83 -31.88 43.62 25.16
N GLU A 84 -32.14 44.87 25.54
CA GLU A 84 -32.45 45.96 24.60
C GLU A 84 -31.20 46.54 23.90
N GLU A 85 -30.14 46.81 24.66
CA GLU A 85 -28.98 47.57 24.16
C GLU A 85 -27.84 46.71 23.61
N GLU A 86 -27.70 45.46 24.09
CA GLU A 86 -26.56 44.57 23.78
C GLU A 86 -26.98 43.31 23.02
N PHE A 87 -28.14 42.72 23.34
CA PHE A 87 -28.63 41.50 22.69
C PHE A 87 -29.37 41.80 21.38
N ALA A 88 -30.32 42.75 21.39
CA ALA A 88 -31.13 43.08 20.22
C ALA A 88 -30.43 43.96 19.17
N CYS A 89 -29.28 44.57 19.51
CA CYS A 89 -28.60 45.53 18.65
C CYS A 89 -27.35 44.92 17.96
N ILE A 90 -27.46 44.65 16.65
CA ILE A 90 -26.35 44.12 15.84
C ILE A 90 -25.27 45.21 15.64
N GLY A 91 -24.02 44.92 16.01
CA GLY A 91 -22.85 45.71 15.59
C GLY A 91 -22.49 46.93 16.44
N ARG A 92 -22.86 46.97 17.73
CA ARG A 92 -22.40 48.05 18.63
C ARG A 92 -20.98 47.85 19.17
N SER A 93 -20.42 46.66 19.06
CA SER A 93 -19.00 46.39 19.36
C SER A 93 -18.11 47.06 18.32
N ASN A 94 -17.46 48.16 18.72
CA ASN A 94 -16.42 48.94 18.02
C ASN A 94 -16.54 49.03 16.48
N LYS A 95 -16.72 50.23 15.93
CA LYS A 95 -16.72 50.51 14.47
C LYS A 95 -15.55 49.88 13.67
N LYS A 96 -14.42 49.60 14.33
CA LYS A 96 -13.26 48.91 13.76
C LYS A 96 -13.53 47.43 13.47
N ASP A 97 -14.27 46.76 14.35
CA ASP A 97 -14.57 45.34 14.27
C ASP A 97 -15.66 45.05 13.22
N LEU A 98 -16.63 45.96 13.05
CA LEU A 98 -17.57 45.96 11.91
C LEU A 98 -16.84 46.15 10.57
N GLN A 99 -15.82 47.01 10.51
CA GLN A 99 -15.01 47.18 9.30
C GLN A 99 -14.20 45.92 8.98
N ASP A 100 -13.67 45.23 9.99
CA ASP A 100 -12.92 43.98 9.80
C ASP A 100 -13.83 42.82 9.34
N ILE A 101 -15.07 42.73 9.85
CA ILE A 101 -16.09 41.80 9.35
C ILE A 101 -16.46 42.09 7.89
N VAL A 102 -16.75 43.35 7.56
CA VAL A 102 -17.14 43.78 6.20
C VAL A 102 -15.98 43.63 5.21
N SER A 103 -14.73 43.71 5.67
CA SER A 103 -13.53 43.54 4.83
C SER A 103 -12.98 42.11 4.82
N GLY A 104 -13.64 41.15 5.49
CA GLY A 104 -13.29 39.73 5.45
C GLY A 104 -11.97 39.37 6.15
N ARG A 105 -11.52 40.17 7.12
CA ARG A 105 -10.27 39.94 7.87
C ARG A 105 -10.48 39.04 9.09
N ALA A 106 -9.49 38.20 9.39
CA ALA A 106 -9.50 37.30 10.53
C ALA A 106 -9.58 38.05 11.87
N LEU A 107 -10.44 37.58 12.76
CA LEU A 107 -10.73 38.22 14.04
C LEU A 107 -9.81 37.65 15.11
N GLY A 108 -8.73 38.38 15.40
CA GLY A 108 -7.67 37.91 16.28
C GLY A 108 -8.13 37.70 17.72
N GLY A 109 -8.20 36.44 18.17
CA GLY A 109 -8.14 35.94 19.56
C GLY A 109 -8.98 36.61 20.67
N ARG A 110 -9.85 37.58 20.39
CA ARG A 110 -10.67 38.27 21.40
C ARG A 110 -11.98 37.52 21.65
N ILE A 111 -12.55 37.75 22.83
CA ILE A 111 -13.68 37.05 23.45
C ILE A 111 -14.67 36.48 22.43
N ILE A 112 -14.87 35.16 22.53
CA ILE A 112 -15.91 34.42 21.81
C ILE A 112 -17.25 35.10 22.15
N GLY A 113 -17.98 35.58 21.14
CA GLY A 113 -19.29 36.23 21.34
C GLY A 113 -19.38 37.76 21.13
N GLN A 114 -18.30 38.48 20.79
CA GLN A 114 -18.30 39.96 20.71
C GLN A 114 -19.19 40.62 19.63
N TYR A 115 -19.86 39.88 18.76
CA TYR A 115 -20.54 40.46 17.59
C TYR A 115 -22.07 40.48 17.68
N GLY A 116 -22.66 39.83 18.68
CA GLY A 116 -24.13 39.75 18.84
C GLY A 116 -24.86 38.99 17.71
N ILE A 117 -24.15 38.53 16.67
CA ILE A 117 -24.74 37.83 15.52
C ILE A 117 -24.98 36.34 15.75
N GLY A 118 -24.32 35.72 16.74
CA GLY A 118 -24.40 34.27 17.00
C GLY A 118 -25.83 33.78 17.26
N PHE A 119 -26.65 34.64 17.86
CA PHE A 119 -28.07 34.36 18.10
C PHE A 119 -28.88 34.18 16.81
N LEU A 120 -28.52 34.89 15.72
CA LEU A 120 -29.23 34.82 14.43
C LEU A 120 -29.18 33.42 13.81
N ALA A 121 -28.18 32.61 14.16
CA ALA A 121 -28.11 31.21 13.75
C ALA A 121 -29.35 30.42 14.18
N SER A 122 -30.04 30.83 15.26
CA SER A 122 -31.28 30.19 15.74
C SER A 122 -32.39 30.22 14.70
N PHE A 123 -32.50 31.27 13.88
CA PHE A 123 -33.50 31.39 12.82
C PHE A 123 -33.22 30.51 11.60
N LEU A 124 -32.06 29.85 11.53
CA LEU A 124 -31.83 28.79 10.54
C LEU A 124 -32.75 27.60 10.79
N VAL A 125 -33.06 27.32 12.07
CA VAL A 125 -33.82 26.13 12.51
C VAL A 125 -35.17 26.45 13.17
N ALA A 126 -35.43 27.71 13.50
CA ALA A 126 -36.63 28.15 14.22
C ALA A 126 -37.43 29.21 13.44
N ASP A 127 -38.76 29.13 13.52
CA ASP A 127 -39.70 30.18 13.06
C ASP A 127 -39.79 31.32 14.09
N ARG A 128 -39.61 31.01 15.37
CA ARG A 128 -39.71 31.95 16.48
C ARG A 128 -38.73 31.60 17.58
N VAL A 129 -38.16 32.61 18.21
CA VAL A 129 -37.25 32.46 19.33
C VAL A 129 -37.75 33.29 20.52
N ASP A 130 -37.90 32.62 21.66
CA ASP A 130 -38.26 33.22 22.94
C ASP A 130 -37.08 33.10 23.90
N VAL A 131 -36.71 34.19 24.57
CA VAL A 131 -35.60 34.27 25.53
C VAL A 131 -36.16 34.79 26.85
N TYR A 132 -36.09 33.97 27.88
CA TYR A 132 -36.41 34.33 29.25
C TYR A 132 -35.10 34.46 30.01
N SER A 133 -34.79 35.64 30.54
CA SER A 133 -33.54 35.85 31.26
C SER A 133 -33.76 36.58 32.58
N ARG A 134 -33.01 36.19 33.60
CA ARG A 134 -33.05 36.79 34.93
C ARG A 134 -31.65 36.89 35.51
N ARG A 135 -31.26 38.10 35.89
CA ARG A 135 -30.09 38.34 36.74
C ARG A 135 -30.47 38.17 38.22
N GLU A 136 -29.55 37.60 39.00
CA GLU A 136 -29.77 37.34 40.42
C GLU A 136 -30.16 38.63 41.18
N GLY A 137 -31.32 38.61 41.84
CA GLY A 137 -31.86 39.76 42.56
C GLY A 137 -32.59 40.79 41.70
N GLU A 138 -32.72 40.58 40.39
CA GLU A 138 -33.41 41.47 39.45
C GLU A 138 -34.72 40.87 38.90
N GLN A 139 -35.52 41.73 38.23
CA GLN A 139 -36.73 41.36 37.51
C GLN A 139 -36.37 40.50 36.29
N ALA A 140 -37.17 39.46 36.01
CA ALA A 140 -37.02 38.66 34.81
C ALA A 140 -37.71 39.31 33.61
N PHE A 141 -37.14 39.10 32.42
CA PHE A 141 -37.66 39.64 31.16
C PHE A 141 -37.84 38.53 30.14
N HIS A 142 -38.91 38.66 29.34
CA HIS A 142 -39.19 37.83 28.18
C HIS A 142 -38.99 38.67 26.93
N TRP A 143 -38.02 38.24 26.11
CA TRP A 143 -37.74 38.78 24.79
C TRP A 143 -38.19 37.75 23.74
N TRP A 144 -38.85 38.16 22.66
CA TRP A 144 -39.13 37.24 21.55
C TRP A 144 -39.11 37.92 20.18
N CYS A 145 -38.82 37.11 19.16
CA CYS A 145 -38.80 37.54 17.77
C CYS A 145 -39.16 36.37 16.83
N GLU A 146 -39.86 36.69 15.74
CA GLU A 146 -40.33 35.75 14.71
C GLU A 146 -39.47 35.84 13.42
N GLY A 147 -38.21 36.25 13.56
CA GLY A 147 -37.23 36.32 12.46
C GLY A 147 -37.39 37.55 11.55
N GLN A 148 -38.14 38.56 12.01
CA GLN A 148 -38.37 39.83 11.32
C GLN A 148 -37.54 40.96 11.96
N ASP A 149 -37.64 42.18 11.43
CA ASP A 149 -36.99 43.38 11.97
C ASP A 149 -37.53 43.84 13.34
N THR A 150 -38.63 43.24 13.79
CA THR A 150 -39.34 43.59 15.02
C THR A 150 -39.16 42.51 16.08
N TYR A 151 -38.81 42.94 17.30
CA TYR A 151 -38.79 42.12 18.51
C TYR A 151 -39.67 42.75 19.59
N PHE A 152 -40.02 41.95 20.59
CA PHE A 152 -40.78 42.39 21.75
C PHE A 152 -40.01 42.07 23.03
N LEU A 153 -40.19 42.91 24.05
CA LEU A 153 -39.54 42.77 25.34
C LEU A 153 -40.52 43.21 26.44
N GLU A 154 -40.78 42.33 27.41
CA GLU A 154 -41.65 42.64 28.54
C GLU A 154 -41.15 42.04 29.86
N PRO A 155 -41.46 42.64 31.02
CA PRO A 155 -41.26 42.00 32.31
C PRO A 155 -42.09 40.71 32.40
N CYS A 156 -41.51 39.64 32.94
CA CYS A 156 -42.18 38.36 33.09
C CYS A 156 -41.86 37.71 34.44
N GLU A 157 -42.60 36.65 34.79
CA GLU A 157 -42.31 35.78 35.93
C GLU A 157 -41.69 34.47 35.43
N VAL A 158 -40.64 34.01 36.11
CA VAL A 158 -39.91 32.78 35.77
C VAL A 158 -39.66 31.93 37.02
N GLU A 159 -39.69 30.61 36.86
CA GLU A 159 -39.51 29.66 37.96
C GLU A 159 -38.05 29.54 38.44
N PHE A 160 -37.08 30.04 37.66
CA PHE A 160 -35.66 29.98 37.98
C PHE A 160 -35.15 31.26 38.64
N ALA A 161 -34.20 31.10 39.57
CA ALA A 161 -33.64 32.23 40.33
C ALA A 161 -32.70 33.12 39.50
N ARG A 162 -32.01 32.55 38.51
CA ARG A 162 -31.08 33.25 37.60
C ARG A 162 -30.82 32.44 36.33
N GLY A 163 -30.19 33.07 35.35
CA GLY A 163 -29.72 32.44 34.11
C GLY A 163 -30.61 32.79 32.93
N THR A 164 -30.49 32.02 31.85
CA THR A 164 -31.24 32.24 30.61
C THR A 164 -31.88 30.95 30.13
N LYS A 165 -33.12 31.04 29.66
CA LYS A 165 -33.86 29.97 28.98
C LYS A 165 -34.23 30.45 27.59
N VAL A 166 -33.67 29.81 26.58
CA VAL A 166 -33.99 30.03 25.17
C VAL A 166 -34.93 28.93 24.69
N VAL A 167 -36.05 29.31 24.10
CA VAL A 167 -37.02 28.40 23.49
C VAL A 167 -37.06 28.68 21.99
N LEU A 168 -36.67 27.70 21.20
CA LEU A 168 -36.79 27.73 19.76
C LEU A 168 -38.07 27.01 19.34
N THR A 169 -38.98 27.72 18.69
CA THR A 169 -40.09 27.09 17.96
C THR A 169 -39.56 26.65 16.60
N LEU A 170 -39.20 25.37 16.50
CA LEU A 170 -38.57 24.77 15.33
C LEU A 170 -39.47 24.84 14.10
N LYS A 171 -38.86 25.01 12.92
CA LYS A 171 -39.56 25.08 11.63
C LYS A 171 -40.39 23.84 11.35
N HIS A 172 -41.53 24.03 10.67
CA HIS A 172 -42.38 22.92 10.24
C HIS A 172 -41.79 22.19 9.01
N GLU A 173 -41.19 22.95 8.10
CA GLU A 173 -40.59 22.48 6.86
C GLU A 173 -39.09 22.79 6.85
N ASP A 174 -38.30 22.01 6.12
CA ASP A 174 -36.84 22.16 6.01
C ASP A 174 -36.06 22.09 7.33
N LEU A 175 -36.62 21.45 8.36
CA LEU A 175 -35.92 21.24 9.63
C LEU A 175 -34.75 20.25 9.45
N PRO A 176 -33.50 20.62 9.80
CA PRO A 176 -32.36 19.75 9.62
C PRO A 176 -32.49 18.46 10.45
N PRO A 177 -32.00 17.30 9.96
CA PRO A 177 -32.12 16.01 10.65
C PRO A 177 -31.68 16.03 12.11
N ALA A 178 -30.63 16.81 12.42
CA ALA A 178 -30.08 16.93 13.78
C ALA A 178 -31.06 17.48 14.82
N PHE A 179 -32.15 18.15 14.40
CA PHE A 179 -33.15 18.75 15.30
C PHE A 179 -34.50 18.01 15.29
N GLN A 180 -34.62 16.93 14.52
CA GLN A 180 -35.89 16.19 14.36
C GLN A 180 -36.21 15.27 15.54
N ASP A 181 -35.18 14.74 16.20
CA ASP A 181 -35.32 13.80 17.30
C ASP A 181 -34.24 13.98 18.39
N ILE A 182 -34.50 13.39 19.55
CA ILE A 182 -33.65 13.52 20.75
C ILE A 182 -32.26 12.92 20.53
N SER A 183 -32.15 11.78 19.83
CA SER A 183 -30.88 11.09 19.60
C SER A 183 -29.99 11.93 18.71
N SER A 184 -30.53 12.42 17.58
CA SER A 184 -29.78 13.26 16.66
C SER A 184 -29.36 14.59 17.29
N LEU A 185 -30.21 15.18 18.14
CA LEU A 185 -29.88 16.41 18.88
C LEU A 185 -28.79 16.16 19.92
N LYS A 186 -28.83 15.00 20.59
CA LYS A 186 -27.81 14.58 21.54
C LYS A 186 -26.46 14.38 20.84
N ASP A 187 -26.44 13.72 19.69
CA ASP A 187 -25.21 13.53 18.91
C ASP A 187 -24.63 14.88 18.47
N LEU A 188 -25.49 15.84 18.10
CA LEU A 188 -25.06 17.20 17.78
C LEU A 188 -24.50 17.95 18.99
N ALA A 189 -25.13 17.81 20.16
CA ALA A 189 -24.63 18.40 21.40
C ALA A 189 -23.26 17.80 21.79
N ILE A 190 -23.09 16.48 21.65
CA ILE A 190 -21.81 15.80 21.88
C ILE A 190 -20.75 16.32 20.91
N HIS A 191 -21.10 16.43 19.63
CA HIS A 191 -20.20 16.91 18.58
C HIS A 191 -19.57 18.25 18.95
N TYR A 192 -20.40 19.25 19.28
CA TYR A 192 -19.92 20.60 19.61
C TYR A 192 -19.39 20.74 21.03
N GLY A 193 -20.10 20.20 22.02
CA GLY A 193 -19.94 20.55 23.44
C GLY A 193 -19.18 19.53 24.31
N SER A 194 -18.69 18.43 23.74
CA SER A 194 -18.04 17.36 24.53
C SER A 194 -16.85 17.80 25.39
N LEU A 195 -16.16 18.89 25.04
CA LEU A 195 -15.04 19.45 25.81
C LEU A 195 -15.39 20.69 26.62
N LEU A 196 -16.63 21.17 26.57
CA LEU A 196 -17.05 22.29 27.39
C LEU A 196 -16.97 21.91 28.88
N PRO A 197 -16.42 22.77 29.75
CA PRO A 197 -16.09 22.42 31.13
C PRO A 197 -17.32 22.21 32.03
N PHE A 198 -18.44 22.88 31.73
CA PHE A 198 -19.66 22.77 32.55
C PHE A 198 -20.52 21.58 32.11
N PRO A 199 -21.13 20.83 33.04
CA PRO A 199 -22.08 19.76 32.71
C PRO A 199 -23.18 20.22 31.75
N ILE A 200 -23.35 19.46 30.66
CA ILE A 200 -24.42 19.66 29.68
C ILE A 200 -25.31 18.42 29.70
N PHE A 201 -26.61 18.62 29.87
CA PHE A 201 -27.61 17.57 29.90
C PHE A 201 -28.54 17.67 28.71
N VAL A 202 -28.76 16.56 28.00
CA VAL A 202 -29.82 16.42 26.99
C VAL A 202 -30.83 15.43 27.53
N HIS A 203 -32.06 15.87 27.81
CA HIS A 203 -33.09 15.03 28.44
C HIS A 203 -32.57 14.27 29.68
N TYR A 204 -31.94 15.00 30.61
CA TYR A 204 -31.36 14.48 31.87
C TYR A 204 -30.10 13.62 31.72
N GLU A 205 -29.63 13.34 30.50
CA GLU A 205 -28.40 12.59 30.28
C GLU A 205 -27.22 13.54 30.05
N ARG A 206 -26.14 13.36 30.83
CA ARG A 206 -24.93 14.17 30.68
C ARG A 206 -24.15 13.77 29.42
N ILE A 207 -23.90 14.72 28.53
CA ILE A 207 -23.24 14.47 27.23
C ILE A 207 -21.72 14.68 27.22
N ASN A 208 -21.18 15.35 28.24
CA ASN A 208 -19.75 15.64 28.37
C ASN A 208 -19.13 15.08 29.68
N PRO A 209 -19.17 13.74 29.90
CA PRO A 209 -18.66 13.14 31.14
C PRO A 209 -17.15 13.33 31.33
N TYR A 210 -16.39 13.38 30.24
CA TYR A 210 -14.92 13.50 30.25
C TYR A 210 -14.39 14.94 30.26
N SER A 211 -15.26 15.94 30.36
CA SER A 211 -14.84 17.36 30.31
C SER A 211 -13.98 17.79 31.48
N ALA A 212 -14.01 17.05 32.61
CA ALA A 212 -13.26 17.38 33.83
C ALA A 212 -11.76 17.52 33.58
N GLY A 213 -11.18 16.66 32.74
CA GLY A 213 -9.77 16.75 32.35
C GLY A 213 -9.43 18.02 31.56
N TRP A 214 -10.41 18.64 30.93
CA TRP A 214 -10.23 19.83 30.09
C TRP A 214 -10.56 21.14 30.80
N VAL A 215 -10.89 21.10 32.10
CA VAL A 215 -11.23 22.30 32.88
C VAL A 215 -10.01 23.17 33.18
N SER A 216 -8.85 22.55 33.40
CA SER A 216 -7.62 23.27 33.71
C SER A 216 -6.37 22.53 33.26
N LYS A 217 -5.25 23.25 33.24
CA LYS A 217 -3.92 22.69 32.99
C LYS A 217 -3.59 21.55 33.96
N ASP A 218 -3.90 21.71 35.24
CA ASP A 218 -3.59 20.72 36.28
C ASP A 218 -4.53 19.51 36.21
N ALA A 219 -5.81 19.72 35.90
CA ALA A 219 -6.75 18.63 35.67
C ALA A 219 -6.31 17.77 34.47
N PHE A 220 -5.91 18.41 33.36
CA PHE A 220 -5.42 17.70 32.18
C PHE A 220 -4.15 16.89 32.46
N ASN A 221 -3.24 17.47 33.26
CA ASN A 221 -1.99 16.84 33.65
C ASN A 221 -2.15 15.74 34.72
N SER A 222 -3.29 15.65 35.39
CA SER A 222 -3.58 14.61 36.38
C SER A 222 -4.40 13.45 35.85
N MET A 223 -4.96 13.55 34.63
CA MET A 223 -5.59 12.41 33.95
C MET A 223 -4.63 11.23 33.83
N SER A 224 -5.12 10.03 34.15
CA SER A 224 -4.36 8.80 33.92
C SER A 224 -4.34 8.43 32.44
N GLU A 225 -3.42 7.54 32.04
CA GLU A 225 -3.38 6.99 30.67
C GLU A 225 -4.69 6.24 30.34
N THR A 226 -5.30 5.58 31.33
CA THR A 226 -6.60 4.90 31.18
C THR A 226 -7.71 5.90 30.89
N ASP A 227 -7.81 7.00 31.63
CA ASP A 227 -8.84 8.02 31.41
C ASP A 227 -8.70 8.65 30.02
N LEU A 228 -7.45 8.91 29.60
CA LEU A 228 -7.14 9.46 28.29
C LEU A 228 -7.54 8.50 27.17
N LYS A 229 -7.25 7.21 27.35
CA LYS A 229 -7.61 6.15 26.41
C LYS A 229 -9.13 5.99 26.30
N GLU A 230 -9.87 5.96 27.41
CA GLU A 230 -11.33 5.86 27.41
C GLU A 230 -11.97 7.06 26.71
N PHE A 231 -11.49 8.28 27.01
CA PHE A 231 -11.93 9.49 26.33
C PHE A 231 -11.73 9.41 24.81
N LEU A 232 -10.55 8.97 24.37
CA LEU A 232 -10.25 8.83 22.95
C LEU A 232 -11.07 7.70 22.31
N GLN A 233 -11.25 6.56 22.97
CA GLN A 233 -12.05 5.44 22.45
C GLN A 233 -13.53 5.81 22.27
N ALA A 234 -14.07 6.66 23.15
CA ALA A 234 -15.43 7.17 23.03
C ALA A 234 -15.64 8.03 21.77
N LYS A 235 -14.59 8.69 21.26
CA LYS A 235 -14.62 9.53 20.05
C LYS A 235 -14.11 8.81 18.80
N PHE A 236 -13.15 7.92 18.97
CA PHE A 236 -12.43 7.22 17.91
C PHE A 236 -12.56 5.71 18.18
N PRO A 237 -13.54 5.03 17.58
CA PRO A 237 -13.80 3.61 17.80
C PRO A 237 -12.79 2.72 17.05
N VAL A 238 -11.50 2.94 17.29
CA VAL A 238 -10.38 2.19 16.71
C VAL A 238 -9.40 1.76 17.80
N GLU A 239 -8.58 0.75 17.50
CA GLU A 239 -7.54 0.33 18.44
C GLU A 239 -6.30 1.22 18.36
N PHE A 240 -5.71 1.50 19.53
CA PHE A 240 -4.52 2.33 19.66
C PHE A 240 -3.29 1.47 19.98
N LEU A 241 -2.16 1.79 19.34
CA LEU A 241 -0.83 1.29 19.73
C LEU A 241 -0.31 2.01 20.97
N ASP A 242 -0.58 3.30 21.02
CA ASP A 242 -0.10 4.17 22.06
C ASP A 242 -1.00 5.39 22.20
N VAL A 243 -1.04 5.96 23.41
CA VAL A 243 -1.83 7.13 23.76
C VAL A 243 -0.95 8.08 24.56
N PHE A 244 -1.00 9.36 24.25
CA PHE A 244 -0.18 10.37 24.89
C PHE A 244 -0.85 11.73 24.88
N ARG A 245 -0.29 12.67 25.66
CA ARG A 245 -0.84 14.01 25.81
C ARG A 245 0.23 15.06 25.57
N ILE A 246 -0.20 16.20 25.04
CA ILE A 246 0.64 17.39 24.90
C ILE A 246 -0.06 18.53 25.62
N ASN A 247 0.72 19.30 26.38
CA ASN A 247 0.24 20.49 27.05
C ASN A 247 1.34 21.54 27.01
N LYS A 248 1.13 22.57 26.20
CA LYS A 248 2.16 23.57 25.94
C LYS A 248 1.63 24.99 25.98
N THR A 249 2.55 25.88 26.31
CA THR A 249 2.38 27.32 26.30
C THR A 249 3.61 27.92 25.62
N ALA A 250 3.41 28.91 24.77
CA ALA A 250 4.45 29.69 24.09
C ALA A 250 4.05 31.17 24.04
N GLU A 251 5.00 32.05 23.75
CA GLU A 251 4.74 33.47 23.50
C GLU A 251 4.63 33.72 22.00
N HIS A 252 3.61 34.45 21.59
CA HIS A 252 3.37 34.84 20.21
C HIS A 252 3.26 36.36 20.08
N ILE A 253 3.97 36.93 19.10
CA ILE A 253 4.15 38.39 18.94
C ILE A 253 2.82 39.17 18.99
N ARG A 254 1.79 38.65 18.31
CA ARG A 254 0.47 39.32 18.21
C ARG A 254 -0.56 38.89 19.24
N HIS A 255 -0.44 37.68 19.78
CA HIS A 255 -1.48 37.07 20.62
C HIS A 255 -1.05 36.91 22.08
N GLY A 256 0.20 37.26 22.41
CA GLY A 256 0.78 37.06 23.74
C GLY A 256 0.95 35.57 24.03
N SER A 257 0.62 35.16 25.26
CA SER A 257 0.68 33.77 25.66
C SER A 257 -0.36 32.93 24.92
N VAL A 258 0.12 31.93 24.16
CA VAL A 258 -0.69 30.98 23.39
C VAL A 258 -0.47 29.58 23.94
N SER A 259 -1.54 28.81 24.08
CA SER A 259 -1.48 27.46 24.65
C SER A 259 -2.50 26.53 24.01
N PHE A 260 -2.18 25.25 24.07
CA PHE A 260 -3.06 24.18 23.64
C PHE A 260 -2.85 22.92 24.48
N ARG A 261 -3.89 22.10 24.50
CA ARG A 261 -3.92 20.78 25.12
C ARG A 261 -4.31 19.76 24.06
N ALA A 262 -3.60 18.64 23.99
CA ALA A 262 -3.88 17.60 23.02
C ALA A 262 -3.89 16.23 23.69
N ALA A 263 -4.92 15.44 23.38
CA ALA A 263 -5.03 14.03 23.68
C ALA A 263 -4.86 13.29 22.36
N LEU A 264 -3.76 12.55 22.21
CA LEU A 264 -3.37 11.96 20.93
C LEU A 264 -3.18 10.45 21.07
N PHE A 265 -3.37 9.74 19.97
CA PHE A 265 -3.10 8.31 19.86
C PHE A 265 -2.43 7.96 18.54
N ILE A 266 -1.75 6.83 18.54
CA ILE A 266 -1.20 6.21 17.33
C ILE A 266 -2.08 5.00 16.97
N SER A 267 -2.61 4.98 15.76
CA SER A 267 -3.50 3.89 15.30
C SER A 267 -2.76 2.56 15.16
N LYS A 268 -3.44 1.44 15.47
CA LYS A 268 -3.00 0.09 15.07
C LYS A 268 -3.21 -0.22 13.59
N VAL A 269 -3.97 0.61 12.89
CA VAL A 269 -4.21 0.46 11.46
C VAL A 269 -3.18 1.29 10.71
N GLY A 270 -2.35 0.63 9.90
CA GLY A 270 -1.32 1.29 9.10
C GLY A 270 -1.92 2.28 8.08
N LEU A 271 -1.23 3.40 7.85
CA LEU A 271 -1.69 4.44 6.92
C LEU A 271 -2.04 3.91 5.52
N GLU A 272 -1.26 2.98 4.96
CA GLU A 272 -1.55 2.36 3.66
C GLU A 272 -2.90 1.65 3.66
N ALA A 273 -3.22 0.90 4.72
CA ALA A 273 -4.50 0.23 4.85
C ALA A 273 -5.62 1.27 4.87
N ILE A 274 -5.48 2.34 5.63
CA ILE A 274 -6.49 3.41 5.73
C ILE A 274 -6.75 4.08 4.36
N PHE A 275 -5.69 4.45 3.64
CA PHE A 275 -5.82 5.17 2.36
C PHE A 275 -6.35 4.30 1.21
N PHE A 276 -5.88 3.06 1.09
CA PHE A 276 -6.20 2.22 -0.07
C PHE A 276 -7.33 1.20 0.18
N ARG A 277 -7.48 0.71 1.42
CA ARG A 277 -8.38 -0.40 1.76
C ARG A 277 -9.27 -0.15 2.98
N GLY A 278 -9.20 1.04 3.57
CA GLY A 278 -9.80 1.33 4.86
C GLY A 278 -11.32 1.31 4.80
N THR A 279 -11.92 0.72 5.82
CA THR A 279 -13.35 0.81 6.09
C THR A 279 -13.76 2.28 6.33
N PRO A 280 -15.04 2.63 6.16
CA PRO A 280 -15.53 3.97 6.48
C PRO A 280 -15.18 4.41 7.90
N LEU A 281 -15.18 3.47 8.86
CA LEU A 281 -14.84 3.71 10.26
C LEU A 281 -13.38 4.12 10.45
N GLU A 282 -12.45 3.38 9.83
CA GLU A 282 -11.02 3.66 9.91
C GLU A 282 -10.67 4.98 9.22
N LYS A 283 -11.32 5.27 8.09
CA LYS A 283 -11.17 6.55 7.39
C LYS A 283 -11.70 7.71 8.21
N ALA A 284 -12.87 7.53 8.84
CA ALA A 284 -13.45 8.53 9.72
C ALA A 284 -12.53 8.82 10.90
N ALA A 285 -11.83 7.83 11.45
CA ALA A 285 -10.92 8.00 12.59
C ALA A 285 -9.60 8.72 12.26
N THR A 286 -9.38 9.17 11.02
CA THR A 286 -8.15 9.88 10.63
C THR A 286 -8.17 11.37 10.94
N GLY A 287 -7.00 11.87 11.36
CA GLY A 287 -6.78 13.28 11.67
C GLY A 287 -7.05 13.62 13.12
N VAL A 288 -7.16 14.92 13.38
CA VAL A 288 -7.41 15.46 14.72
C VAL A 288 -8.70 16.26 14.75
N ASP A 289 -9.51 16.05 15.78
CA ASP A 289 -10.63 16.92 16.12
C ASP A 289 -10.09 18.18 16.78
N VAL A 290 -10.35 19.32 16.15
CA VAL A 290 -9.89 20.63 16.62
C VAL A 290 -10.99 21.31 17.40
N TYR A 291 -10.63 21.76 18.59
CA TYR A 291 -11.44 22.54 19.49
C TYR A 291 -10.76 23.89 19.77
N CYS A 292 -11.58 24.90 20.05
CA CYS A 292 -11.12 26.19 20.55
C CYS A 292 -11.94 26.52 21.80
N LYS A 293 -11.27 26.64 22.95
CA LYS A 293 -11.89 26.82 24.28
C LYS A 293 -13.00 25.79 24.56
N GLY A 294 -12.76 24.53 24.20
CA GLY A 294 -13.68 23.41 24.41
C GLY A 294 -14.85 23.33 23.41
N MET A 295 -14.96 24.25 22.45
CA MET A 295 -15.95 24.20 21.38
C MET A 295 -15.37 23.58 20.11
N TYR A 296 -16.06 22.60 19.52
CA TYR A 296 -15.59 21.95 18.29
C TYR A 296 -15.58 22.91 17.10
N VAL A 297 -14.52 22.84 16.30
CA VAL A 297 -14.33 23.60 15.06
C VAL A 297 -14.47 22.66 13.86
N ARG A 298 -13.50 21.75 13.67
CA ARG A 298 -13.46 20.81 12.56
C ARG A 298 -12.49 19.67 12.80
N ARG A 299 -12.64 18.57 12.05
CA ARG A 299 -11.64 17.51 11.93
C ARG A 299 -10.69 17.85 10.79
N THR A 300 -9.38 17.72 11.01
CA THR A 300 -8.38 17.98 9.98
C THR A 300 -7.11 17.16 10.16
N GLN A 301 -6.40 16.87 9.07
CA GLN A 301 -5.03 16.33 9.11
C GLN A 301 -3.96 17.40 8.97
N GLU A 302 -4.35 18.64 8.64
CA GLU A 302 -3.43 19.73 8.27
C GLU A 302 -2.65 20.29 9.46
N LEU A 303 -3.06 20.00 10.69
CA LEU A 303 -2.33 20.40 11.91
C LEU A 303 -1.17 19.45 12.21
N MET A 304 -1.30 18.18 11.81
CA MET A 304 -0.21 17.23 11.98
C MET A 304 0.84 17.48 10.90
N PRO A 305 2.13 17.44 11.23
CA PRO A 305 3.15 17.45 10.21
C PRO A 305 2.95 16.24 9.30
N ILE A 306 3.31 16.39 8.02
CA ILE A 306 3.13 15.36 6.97
C ILE A 306 3.66 14.01 7.47
N TRP A 307 4.77 14.04 8.23
CA TRP A 307 5.43 12.85 8.77
C TRP A 307 4.72 12.18 9.94
N ALA A 308 3.86 12.87 10.68
CA ALA A 308 3.17 12.33 11.85
C ALA A 308 1.68 12.05 11.60
N ARG A 309 1.25 11.88 10.35
CA ARG A 309 -0.18 11.69 10.04
C ARG A 309 -0.79 10.39 10.56
N PHE A 310 0.02 9.46 11.04
CA PHE A 310 -0.44 8.28 11.78
C PHE A 310 -0.89 8.61 13.23
N VAL A 311 -0.64 9.85 13.67
CA VAL A 311 -1.11 10.38 14.95
C VAL A 311 -2.46 11.04 14.74
N HIS A 312 -3.39 10.71 15.62
CA HIS A 312 -4.77 11.16 15.59
C HIS A 312 -5.22 11.58 16.99
N GLY A 313 -6.39 12.19 17.11
CA GLY A 313 -6.97 12.49 18.43
C GLY A 313 -7.65 13.85 18.49
N VAL A 314 -7.46 14.55 19.60
CA VAL A 314 -8.17 15.79 19.94
C VAL A 314 -7.17 16.86 20.33
N ILE A 315 -7.33 18.08 19.80
CA ILE A 315 -6.53 19.24 20.15
C ILE A 315 -7.45 20.41 20.49
N ASP A 316 -7.37 20.91 21.73
CA ASP A 316 -8.07 22.11 22.21
C ASP A 316 -7.09 23.27 22.32
N PHE A 317 -7.33 24.32 21.55
CA PHE A 317 -6.55 25.55 21.58
C PHE A 317 -7.21 26.58 22.50
N ASP A 318 -6.41 27.27 23.30
CA ASP A 318 -6.93 28.35 24.13
C ASP A 318 -7.21 29.60 23.27
N ASN A 319 -6.48 29.80 22.17
CA ASN A 319 -6.73 30.85 21.19
C ASN A 319 -6.42 30.33 19.77
N LEU A 320 -7.36 30.47 18.84
CA LEU A 320 -7.18 30.11 17.44
C LEU A 320 -7.94 31.11 16.57
N ASP A 321 -7.34 31.53 15.45
CA ASP A 321 -8.01 32.42 14.50
C ASP A 321 -8.90 31.59 13.57
N LEU A 322 -10.19 31.90 13.59
CA LEU A 322 -11.22 31.18 12.84
C LEU A 322 -11.86 32.09 11.79
N SER A 323 -12.50 31.47 10.80
CA SER A 323 -13.37 32.16 9.85
C SER A 323 -14.55 32.83 10.56
N LEU A 324 -15.29 33.71 9.85
CA LEU A 324 -16.54 34.29 10.35
C LEU A 324 -17.58 33.23 10.72
N SER A 325 -17.63 32.12 9.99
CA SER A 325 -18.48 30.95 10.30
C SER A 325 -18.02 30.16 11.53
N ARG A 326 -16.76 30.37 11.95
CA ARG A 326 -16.03 29.62 12.98
C ARG A 326 -15.95 28.11 12.73
N GLU A 327 -16.09 27.70 11.47
CA GLU A 327 -15.96 26.29 11.05
C GLU A 327 -14.63 26.02 10.34
N GLU A 328 -13.94 27.07 9.88
CA GLU A 328 -12.65 26.96 9.23
C GLU A 328 -11.55 27.63 10.03
N ILE A 329 -10.37 27.03 10.00
CA ILE A 329 -9.17 27.55 10.64
C ILE A 329 -8.45 28.44 9.65
N VAL A 330 -8.07 29.65 10.06
CA VAL A 330 -7.33 30.56 9.21
C VAL A 330 -5.86 30.15 9.18
N ASP A 331 -5.30 29.95 7.97
CA ASP A 331 -3.86 29.70 7.83
C ASP A 331 -3.07 31.01 7.98
N ASN A 332 -2.46 31.16 9.15
CA ASN A 332 -1.70 32.35 9.53
C ASN A 332 -0.49 31.99 10.42
N GLU A 333 0.29 32.99 10.84
CA GLU A 333 1.47 32.79 11.70
C GLU A 333 1.16 32.09 13.03
N LEU A 334 -0.02 32.33 13.60
CA LEU A 334 -0.47 31.65 14.83
C LEU A 334 -0.61 30.14 14.59
N LEU A 335 -1.26 29.74 13.49
CA LEU A 335 -1.38 28.33 13.11
C LEU A 335 -0.02 27.68 12.87
N GLN A 336 0.90 28.38 12.21
CA GLN A 336 2.27 27.90 11.97
C GLN A 336 3.07 27.71 13.27
N THR A 337 2.85 28.59 14.25
CA THR A 337 3.44 28.46 15.59
C THR A 337 2.94 27.19 16.28
N TYR A 338 1.63 26.94 16.26
CA TYR A 338 1.06 25.72 16.82
C TYR A 338 1.53 24.45 16.11
N ARG A 339 1.58 24.44 14.77
CA ARG A 339 2.12 23.32 13.99
C ARG A 339 3.54 22.96 14.41
N SER A 340 4.39 23.98 14.59
CA SER A 340 5.78 23.78 15.02
C SER A 340 5.89 23.20 16.44
N MET A 341 5.02 23.63 17.36
CA MET A 341 4.96 23.09 18.72
C MET A 341 4.50 21.63 18.73
N ILE A 342 3.41 21.33 18.01
CA ILE A 342 2.87 19.96 17.87
C ILE A 342 3.92 19.03 17.27
N GLU A 343 4.58 19.46 16.19
CA GLU A 343 5.62 18.69 15.53
C GLU A 343 6.76 18.32 16.48
N LEU A 344 7.26 19.29 17.25
CA LEU A 344 8.34 19.07 18.20
C LEU A 344 7.95 18.07 19.30
N ASP A 345 6.77 18.22 19.89
CA ASP A 345 6.33 17.33 20.97
C ASP A 345 5.99 15.92 20.51
N VAL A 346 5.44 15.77 19.30
CA VAL A 346 5.23 14.44 18.72
C VAL A 346 6.57 13.74 18.51
N ALA A 347 7.62 14.44 18.04
CA ALA A 347 8.93 13.82 17.88
C ALA A 347 9.58 13.49 19.23
N HIS A 348 9.43 14.35 20.23
CA HIS A 348 9.87 14.05 21.59
C HIS A 348 9.19 12.79 22.14
N HIS A 349 7.88 12.65 21.91
CA HIS A 349 7.15 11.46 22.31
C HIS A 349 7.68 10.20 21.62
N LEU A 350 7.91 10.24 20.30
CA LEU A 350 8.53 9.12 19.58
C LEU A 350 9.95 8.80 20.08
N ARG A 351 10.71 9.82 20.49
CA ARG A 351 12.04 9.66 21.10
C ARG A 351 11.95 8.93 22.44
N ASP A 352 10.96 9.23 23.26
CA ASP A 352 10.73 8.54 24.52
C ASP A 352 10.35 7.07 24.29
N LEU A 353 9.61 6.79 23.21
CA LEU A 353 9.28 5.42 22.80
C LEU A 353 10.49 4.63 22.27
N LYS A 354 11.62 5.25 21.94
CA LYS A 354 12.84 4.57 21.43
C LYS A 354 13.32 3.42 22.31
N LYS A 355 13.07 3.50 23.62
CA LYS A 355 13.45 2.47 24.61
C LYS A 355 12.43 1.35 24.75
N THR A 356 11.38 1.33 23.92
CA THR A 356 10.23 0.43 24.06
C THR A 356 9.97 -0.33 22.76
N GLU A 357 9.39 -1.53 22.86
CA GLU A 357 8.92 -2.30 21.69
C GLU A 357 7.78 -1.61 20.93
N LYS A 358 7.12 -0.60 21.54
CA LYS A 358 6.06 0.16 20.89
C LYS A 358 6.58 0.90 19.66
N LEU A 359 7.77 1.53 19.72
CA LEU A 359 8.31 2.25 18.57
C LEU A 359 8.58 1.31 17.39
N LYS A 360 9.15 0.14 17.66
CA LYS A 360 9.37 -0.90 16.64
C LYS A 360 8.05 -1.33 16.00
N THR A 361 7.04 -1.59 16.81
CA THR A 361 5.69 -1.97 16.35
C THR A 361 5.04 -0.86 15.51
N ILE A 362 5.20 0.41 15.90
CA ILE A 362 4.71 1.57 15.14
C ILE A 362 5.37 1.63 13.76
N VAL A 363 6.70 1.46 13.71
CA VAL A 363 7.47 1.46 12.45
C VAL A 363 7.07 0.30 11.53
N GLU A 364 6.83 -0.89 12.10
CA GLU A 364 6.39 -2.06 11.35
C GLU A 364 4.98 -1.86 10.76
N ILE A 365 4.03 -1.36 11.54
CA ILE A 365 2.62 -1.18 11.12
C ILE A 365 2.45 -0.07 10.10
N HIS A 366 3.10 1.08 10.32
CA HIS A 366 2.97 2.25 9.44
C HIS A 366 3.92 2.23 8.24
N ARG A 367 4.58 1.08 8.03
CA ARG A 367 5.52 0.70 6.95
C ARG A 367 6.75 1.62 6.87
N SER A 368 7.92 0.98 6.90
CA SER A 368 9.25 1.62 6.86
C SER A 368 9.36 2.64 5.72
N ASP A 369 8.93 2.33 4.50
CA ASP A 369 9.14 3.18 3.32
C ASP A 369 8.42 4.55 3.42
N LEU A 370 7.27 4.59 4.12
CA LEU A 370 6.53 5.83 4.38
C LEU A 370 7.22 6.64 5.49
N ILE A 371 7.46 6.02 6.65
CA ILE A 371 8.14 6.66 7.78
C ILE A 371 9.54 7.14 7.40
N GLN A 372 10.24 6.43 6.51
CA GLN A 372 11.53 6.80 5.95
C GLN A 372 11.46 8.12 5.14
N GLY A 373 10.52 8.24 4.19
CA GLY A 373 10.35 9.48 3.43
C GLY A 373 9.93 10.66 4.32
N LEU A 374 9.17 10.34 5.35
CA LEU A 374 8.65 11.27 6.35
C LEU A 374 9.73 11.76 7.35
N ALA A 375 10.66 10.88 7.76
CA ALA A 375 11.79 11.22 8.63
C ALA A 375 12.75 12.23 7.97
N ILE A 376 13.02 12.07 6.67
CA ILE A 376 13.84 12.99 5.88
C ILE A 376 13.21 14.39 5.81
N MET A 377 11.88 14.46 5.71
CA MET A 377 11.16 15.74 5.63
C MET A 377 11.10 16.45 6.98
N GLY A 378 10.83 15.72 8.07
CA GLY A 378 10.82 16.28 9.43
C GLY A 378 12.18 16.85 9.86
N ASP A 379 13.27 16.27 9.36
CA ASP A 379 14.61 16.65 9.81
C ASP A 379 15.08 18.03 9.31
N LYS A 380 14.75 18.38 8.06
CA LYS A 380 14.97 19.74 7.52
C LYS A 380 14.24 20.82 8.33
N GLN A 381 13.17 20.46 9.02
CA GLN A 381 12.32 21.35 9.79
C GLN A 381 12.77 21.43 11.26
N MET A 382 13.18 20.30 11.87
CA MET A 382 13.75 20.27 13.22
C MET A 382 15.15 20.90 13.32
N ALA A 383 15.99 20.70 12.31
CA ALA A 383 17.33 21.31 12.25
C ALA A 383 17.29 22.84 12.24
N ARG A 384 16.21 23.47 11.72
CA ARG A 384 15.99 24.92 11.77
C ARG A 384 15.76 25.44 13.20
N ASN A 385 15.30 24.58 14.10
CA ASN A 385 15.01 24.91 15.49
C ASN A 385 16.20 24.65 16.44
N GLY A 386 17.35 24.19 15.91
CA GLY A 386 18.59 24.03 16.67
C GLY A 386 18.68 22.78 17.55
N ASP A 387 17.76 21.81 17.42
CA ASP A 387 17.91 20.50 18.08
C ASP A 387 18.92 19.65 17.29
N ARG A 388 19.89 19.08 18.00
CA ARG A 388 20.94 18.22 17.40
C ARG A 388 20.48 16.77 17.25
N ASN A 389 19.41 16.36 17.92
CA ASN A 389 18.88 15.00 17.88
C ASN A 389 17.71 14.93 16.90
N THR A 390 18.03 14.62 15.67
CA THR A 390 17.11 14.56 14.54
C THR A 390 16.04 13.48 14.73
N LEU A 391 14.87 13.62 14.09
CA LEU A 391 13.88 12.54 14.02
C LEU A 391 14.49 11.30 13.34
N LEU A 392 15.46 11.52 12.44
CA LEU A 392 16.28 10.49 11.82
C LEU A 392 17.04 9.65 12.87
N ASP A 393 17.73 10.26 13.82
CA ASP A 393 18.45 9.55 14.90
C ASP A 393 17.52 8.76 15.82
N VAL A 394 16.26 9.16 15.93
CA VAL A 394 15.26 8.42 16.70
C VAL A 394 14.83 7.16 15.97
N LEU A 395 14.59 7.26 14.67
CA LEU A 395 13.96 6.21 13.88
C LEU A 395 14.97 5.24 13.24
N VAL A 396 16.15 5.70 12.85
CA VAL A 396 17.13 4.89 12.08
C VAL A 396 17.54 3.60 12.79
N ASP A 397 17.57 3.60 14.12
CA ASP A 397 17.92 2.43 14.94
C ASP A 397 16.85 1.34 14.95
N VAL A 398 15.60 1.69 14.63
CA VAL A 398 14.46 0.77 14.62
C VAL A 398 13.95 0.48 13.20
N LEU A 399 14.44 1.21 12.20
CA LEU A 399 14.12 0.95 10.80
C LEU A 399 14.70 -0.40 10.37
N PRO A 400 13.86 -1.34 9.87
CA PRO A 400 14.36 -2.58 9.31
C PRO A 400 14.88 -2.32 7.89
N PHE A 401 16.15 -2.63 7.65
CA PHE A 401 16.77 -2.59 6.34
C PHE A 401 16.82 -3.99 5.74
N GLU A 402 16.45 -4.12 4.47
CA GLU A 402 16.65 -5.36 3.73
C GLU A 402 18.15 -5.53 3.45
N THR A 403 18.70 -6.70 3.71
CA THR A 403 20.12 -6.99 3.45
C THR A 403 20.27 -8.34 2.75
N THR A 404 21.47 -8.64 2.25
CA THR A 404 21.82 -9.97 1.72
C THR A 404 21.67 -11.10 2.73
N HIS A 405 21.58 -10.80 4.03
CA HIS A 405 21.41 -11.79 5.10
C HIS A 405 20.04 -11.69 5.78
N GLY A 406 19.06 -11.07 5.10
CA GLY A 406 17.71 -10.83 5.61
C GLY A 406 17.53 -9.45 6.24
N LYS A 407 16.34 -9.19 6.79
CA LYS A 407 16.02 -7.90 7.42
C LYS A 407 16.72 -7.75 8.76
N MET A 408 17.32 -6.59 9.00
CA MET A 408 17.95 -6.24 10.28
C MET A 408 17.93 -4.74 10.51
N THR A 409 18.09 -4.31 11.75
CA THR A 409 18.23 -2.89 12.09
C THR A 409 19.67 -2.41 11.88
N LEU A 410 19.87 -1.09 11.79
CA LEU A 410 21.21 -0.53 11.65
C LEU A 410 22.17 -0.90 12.80
N PRO A 411 21.74 -0.90 14.09
CA PRO A 411 22.58 -1.38 15.19
C PRO A 411 22.99 -2.86 15.06
N GLU A 412 22.07 -3.72 14.63
CA GLU A 412 22.36 -5.14 14.38
C GLU A 412 23.37 -5.29 13.24
N TYR A 413 23.17 -4.54 12.16
CA TYR A 413 24.06 -4.51 11.00
C TYR A 413 25.49 -4.06 11.39
N LEU A 414 25.63 -2.93 12.08
CA LEU A 414 26.94 -2.40 12.48
C LEU A 414 27.69 -3.35 13.42
N ARG A 415 26.98 -4.09 14.28
CA ARG A 415 27.60 -5.15 15.09
C ARG A 415 28.20 -6.25 14.22
N ILE A 416 27.46 -6.72 13.21
CA ILE A 416 27.94 -7.76 12.28
C ILE A 416 29.14 -7.24 11.47
N ILE A 417 29.11 -6.00 11.00
CA ILE A 417 30.23 -5.38 10.27
C ILE A 417 31.48 -5.30 11.14
N ARG A 418 31.36 -4.90 12.41
CA ARG A 418 32.49 -4.90 13.35
C ARG A 418 33.09 -6.28 13.55
N GLU A 419 32.27 -7.32 13.64
CA GLU A 419 32.77 -8.69 13.74
C GLU A 419 33.46 -9.12 12.44
N ALA A 420 32.87 -8.78 11.28
CA ALA A 420 33.40 -9.11 9.97
C ALA A 420 34.73 -8.40 9.66
N SER A 421 34.91 -7.14 10.08
CA SER A 421 36.15 -6.38 9.84
C SER A 421 37.38 -6.97 10.52
N THR A 422 37.19 -7.83 11.54
CA THR A 422 38.30 -8.59 12.15
C THR A 422 38.74 -9.79 11.31
N ARG A 423 37.88 -10.25 10.40
CA ARG A 423 38.05 -11.47 9.59
C ARG A 423 38.35 -11.19 8.12
N PHE A 424 37.83 -10.09 7.58
CA PHE A 424 37.90 -9.74 6.16
C PHE A 424 38.57 -8.38 5.99
N ARG A 425 39.62 -8.31 5.16
CA ARG A 425 40.45 -7.11 4.99
C ARG A 425 39.71 -5.99 4.27
N GLU A 426 38.78 -6.36 3.41
CA GLU A 426 37.96 -5.47 2.59
C GLU A 426 36.74 -4.91 3.34
N CYS A 427 36.49 -5.41 4.56
CA CYS A 427 35.43 -4.97 5.45
C CYS A 427 35.98 -3.99 6.50
N GLU A 428 35.48 -2.76 6.51
CA GLU A 428 35.86 -1.70 7.45
C GLU A 428 34.81 -1.60 8.57
N GLU A 429 35.26 -1.48 9.82
CA GLU A 429 34.40 -1.59 11.02
C GLU A 429 33.20 -0.62 11.04
N LYS A 430 33.37 0.59 10.50
CA LYS A 430 32.37 1.67 10.57
C LYS A 430 31.77 2.02 9.21
N THR A 431 31.75 1.05 8.30
CA THR A 431 31.29 1.28 6.93
C THR A 431 29.97 0.55 6.67
N ILE A 432 28.97 1.34 6.23
CA ILE A 432 27.67 0.86 5.77
C ILE A 432 27.78 0.58 4.27
N TYR A 433 27.74 -0.69 3.90
CA TYR A 433 27.80 -1.15 2.53
C TYR A 433 26.39 -1.21 1.96
N THR A 434 26.15 -0.51 0.86
CA THR A 434 24.84 -0.41 0.22
C THR A 434 24.88 -0.85 -1.23
N MET A 435 23.75 -1.33 -1.75
CA MET A 435 23.52 -1.55 -3.18
C MET A 435 22.12 -1.11 -3.58
N LYS A 436 21.98 -0.57 -4.78
CA LYS A 436 20.74 0.03 -5.30
C LYS A 436 19.74 -1.01 -5.83
N GLN A 437 19.44 -2.07 -5.07
CA GLN A 437 18.71 -3.24 -5.60
C GLN A 437 18.05 -4.09 -4.51
N ARG A 438 16.72 -4.31 -4.56
CA ARG A 438 15.95 -5.14 -3.59
C ARG A 438 15.71 -6.61 -4.01
N THR A 439 16.21 -7.06 -5.16
CA THR A 439 15.97 -8.44 -5.62
C THR A 439 17.12 -9.37 -5.25
N THR A 440 16.89 -10.25 -4.27
CA THR A 440 17.87 -11.22 -3.74
C THR A 440 18.35 -12.27 -4.73
N GLY A 441 17.72 -12.40 -5.90
CA GLY A 441 18.10 -13.32 -6.97
C GLY A 441 18.99 -12.71 -8.07
N ALA A 442 19.35 -11.44 -7.94
CA ALA A 442 20.17 -10.76 -8.95
C ALA A 442 21.66 -11.06 -8.80
N GLY A 443 22.41 -10.94 -9.90
CA GLY A 443 23.85 -11.20 -9.92
C GLY A 443 24.64 -10.43 -8.85
N GLU A 444 24.28 -9.17 -8.60
CA GLU A 444 24.87 -8.34 -7.55
C GLU A 444 24.62 -8.91 -6.15
N SER A 445 23.39 -9.36 -5.86
CA SER A 445 23.02 -9.94 -4.57
C SER A 445 23.66 -11.31 -4.34
N ILE A 446 23.85 -12.11 -5.40
CA ILE A 446 24.58 -13.38 -5.34
C ILE A 446 26.04 -13.13 -4.91
N LEU A 447 26.72 -12.17 -5.55
CA LEU A 447 28.10 -11.82 -5.19
C LEU A 447 28.19 -11.25 -3.77
N ALA A 448 27.28 -10.37 -3.40
CA ALA A 448 27.29 -9.75 -2.08
C ALA A 448 27.00 -10.75 -0.94
N SER A 449 26.23 -11.81 -1.21
CA SER A 449 26.02 -12.90 -0.24
C SER A 449 27.30 -13.72 0.00
N ASP A 450 28.18 -13.80 -1.00
CA ASP A 450 29.46 -14.52 -0.91
C ASP A 450 30.58 -13.74 -0.21
N MET A 451 30.39 -12.43 0.05
CA MET A 451 31.38 -11.57 0.73
C MET A 451 31.64 -12.01 2.18
N GLY A 452 30.64 -12.62 2.84
CA GLY A 452 30.73 -13.06 4.24
C GLY A 452 30.35 -11.99 5.27
N TRP A 453 29.83 -10.84 4.82
CA TRP A 453 29.16 -9.83 5.63
C TRP A 453 27.94 -9.27 4.88
N PRO A 454 26.94 -8.70 5.58
CA PRO A 454 25.73 -8.19 4.96
C PRO A 454 26.00 -6.91 4.14
N VAL A 455 25.26 -6.76 3.05
CA VAL A 455 25.16 -5.51 2.26
C VAL A 455 23.69 -5.08 2.26
N ILE A 456 23.44 -3.81 2.53
CA ILE A 456 22.09 -3.23 2.59
C ILE A 456 21.55 -3.02 1.17
N LEU A 457 20.34 -3.53 0.93
CA LEU A 457 19.60 -3.45 -0.32
C LEU A 457 18.71 -2.20 -0.33
N THR A 458 19.27 -1.06 -0.75
CA THR A 458 18.61 0.25 -0.61
C THR A 458 17.68 0.58 -1.77
N VAL A 459 16.57 1.24 -1.44
CA VAL A 459 15.85 2.12 -2.37
C VAL A 459 16.36 3.56 -2.25
N PRO A 460 16.05 4.44 -3.22
CA PRO A 460 16.42 5.85 -3.17
C PRO A 460 16.28 6.52 -1.77
N VAL A 461 15.09 6.43 -1.16
CA VAL A 461 14.82 7.06 0.15
C VAL A 461 15.76 6.54 1.25
N GLU A 462 16.07 5.24 1.26
CA GLU A 462 16.96 4.61 2.24
C GLU A 462 18.42 5.04 2.04
N GLU A 463 18.86 5.19 0.78
CA GLU A 463 20.20 5.70 0.47
C GLU A 463 20.38 7.12 1.03
N LYS A 464 19.37 7.98 0.89
CA LYS A 464 19.42 9.32 1.48
C LYS A 464 19.47 9.26 3.01
N ILE A 465 18.66 8.42 3.65
CA ILE A 465 18.66 8.22 5.11
C ILE A 465 20.03 7.83 5.63
N LEU A 466 20.66 6.85 5.00
CA LEU A 466 21.97 6.36 5.43
C LEU A 466 23.05 7.44 5.22
N ASN A 467 22.99 8.19 4.13
CA ASN A 467 23.92 9.30 3.87
C ASN A 467 23.72 10.48 4.84
N ASP A 468 22.47 10.85 5.14
CA ASP A 468 22.15 11.86 6.15
C ASP A 468 22.65 11.39 7.53
N TYR A 469 22.45 10.12 7.87
CA TYR A 469 22.96 9.52 9.10
C TYR A 469 24.49 9.58 9.19
N ALA A 470 25.22 9.24 8.13
CA ALA A 470 26.68 9.38 8.09
C ALA A 470 27.14 10.85 8.19
N THR A 471 26.30 11.81 7.78
CA THR A 471 26.59 13.24 7.97
C THR A 471 26.47 13.64 9.44
N LEU A 472 25.52 13.05 10.17
CA LEU A 472 25.32 13.27 11.61
C LEU A 472 26.36 12.52 12.47
N HIS A 473 26.78 11.33 12.03
CA HIS A 473 27.73 10.46 12.71
C HIS A 473 29.03 10.39 11.91
N SER A 474 29.92 11.35 12.13
CA SER A 474 31.13 11.56 11.31
C SER A 474 32.14 10.41 11.33
N ASP A 475 31.97 9.44 12.22
CA ASP A 475 32.76 8.22 12.27
C ASP A 475 32.18 7.08 11.42
N ILE A 476 30.99 7.25 10.86
CA ILE A 476 30.31 6.30 9.98
C ILE A 476 30.52 6.71 8.52
N THR A 477 30.83 5.74 7.67
CA THR A 477 30.94 5.93 6.22
C THR A 477 29.88 5.12 5.49
N VAL A 478 29.23 5.69 4.47
CA VAL A 478 28.35 4.92 3.57
C VAL A 478 29.09 4.67 2.26
N LYS A 479 29.26 3.39 1.92
CA LYS A 479 29.88 2.96 0.66
C LYS A 479 28.84 2.30 -0.23
N LEU A 480 28.57 2.93 -1.37
CA LEU A 480 27.83 2.29 -2.45
C LEU A 480 28.74 1.27 -3.15
N MET A 481 28.31 0.02 -3.21
CA MET A 481 29.05 -1.08 -3.81
C MET A 481 28.83 -1.09 -5.32
N SER A 482 29.88 -0.76 -6.08
CA SER A 482 29.87 -0.98 -7.53
C SER A 482 29.98 -2.47 -7.87
N PRO A 483 29.59 -2.89 -9.09
CA PRO A 483 29.84 -4.24 -9.59
C PRO A 483 31.30 -4.69 -9.40
N ASP A 484 32.26 -3.79 -9.63
CA ASP A 484 33.68 -4.07 -9.44
C ASP A 484 34.07 -4.23 -7.96
N ASP A 485 33.48 -3.43 -7.06
CA ASP A 485 33.71 -3.59 -5.61
C ASP A 485 33.23 -4.96 -5.12
N LEU A 486 32.05 -5.41 -5.57
CA LEU A 486 31.48 -6.72 -5.21
C LEU A 486 32.38 -7.86 -5.68
N VAL A 487 32.80 -7.80 -6.95
CA VAL A 487 33.68 -8.81 -7.54
C VAL A 487 35.04 -8.86 -6.82
N ARG A 488 35.64 -7.70 -6.51
CA ARG A 488 36.91 -7.63 -5.76
C ARG A 488 36.78 -8.16 -4.34
N ALA A 489 35.65 -7.94 -3.68
CA ALA A 489 35.45 -8.37 -2.30
C ALA A 489 35.28 -9.89 -2.14
N VAL A 490 34.75 -10.59 -3.15
CA VAL A 490 34.54 -12.06 -3.09
C VAL A 490 35.86 -12.83 -3.25
N ARG A 491 36.78 -12.34 -4.09
CA ARG A 491 38.22 -12.65 -4.13
C ARG A 491 38.92 -11.52 -4.88
N GLY A 492 39.92 -10.88 -4.26
CA GLY A 492 40.80 -9.94 -4.96
C GLY A 492 41.31 -10.56 -6.26
N THR A 493 41.56 -9.74 -7.28
CA THR A 493 41.97 -10.17 -8.65
C THR A 493 43.34 -10.88 -8.70
N ASP A 494 43.82 -11.44 -7.61
CA ASP A 494 45.14 -12.02 -7.50
C ASP A 494 45.12 -13.44 -8.11
N ASP A 495 45.98 -13.61 -9.13
CA ASP A 495 46.35 -14.83 -9.85
C ASP A 495 45.37 -15.37 -10.92
N LEU A 496 44.94 -14.55 -11.89
CA LEU A 496 44.56 -15.07 -13.22
C LEU A 496 45.64 -14.72 -14.25
N ASP A 497 46.13 -15.71 -14.99
CA ASP A 497 47.15 -15.45 -16.00
C ASP A 497 46.58 -14.63 -17.17
N GLN A 498 47.35 -13.65 -17.66
CA GLN A 498 46.93 -12.73 -18.73
C GLN A 498 46.51 -13.46 -20.02
N THR A 499 47.06 -14.64 -20.26
CA THR A 499 46.77 -15.44 -21.46
C THR A 499 45.37 -16.06 -21.37
N THR A 500 45.02 -16.67 -20.23
CA THR A 500 43.69 -17.21 -19.95
C THR A 500 42.64 -16.12 -19.97
N GLN A 501 42.92 -14.97 -19.36
CA GLN A 501 42.02 -13.82 -19.40
C GLN A 501 41.69 -13.43 -20.84
N LYS A 502 42.72 -13.18 -21.66
CA LYS A 502 42.55 -12.76 -23.06
C LYS A 502 41.83 -13.80 -23.91
N ASN A 503 42.10 -15.08 -23.69
CA ASN A 503 41.45 -16.17 -24.43
C ASN A 503 39.95 -16.27 -24.11
N LEU A 504 39.57 -16.14 -22.84
CA LEU A 504 38.17 -16.11 -22.42
C LEU A 504 37.45 -14.87 -22.94
N GLU A 505 38.07 -13.69 -22.85
CA GLU A 505 37.53 -12.45 -23.42
C GLU A 505 37.29 -12.62 -24.94
N ASN A 506 38.27 -13.14 -25.69
CA ASN A 506 38.13 -13.38 -27.12
C ASN A 506 37.02 -14.38 -27.47
N LEU A 507 36.91 -15.48 -26.71
CA LEU A 507 35.87 -16.50 -26.91
C LEU A 507 34.47 -15.89 -26.82
N PHE A 508 34.21 -15.13 -25.75
CA PHE A 508 32.90 -14.52 -25.56
C PHE A 508 32.69 -13.30 -26.47
N HIS A 509 33.73 -12.51 -26.79
CA HIS A 509 33.63 -11.42 -27.77
C HIS A 509 33.25 -11.94 -29.17
N TYR A 510 33.88 -13.02 -29.62
CA TYR A 510 33.57 -13.63 -30.91
C TYR A 510 32.14 -14.19 -30.93
N SER A 511 31.76 -14.89 -29.87
CA SER A 511 30.46 -15.57 -29.75
C SER A 511 29.30 -14.60 -29.59
N LEU A 512 29.49 -13.51 -28.84
CA LEU A 512 28.45 -12.53 -28.50
C LEU A 512 28.49 -11.27 -29.37
N ARG A 513 29.18 -11.29 -30.53
CA ARG A 513 29.28 -10.15 -31.46
C ARG A 513 27.93 -9.57 -31.91
N HIS A 514 26.88 -10.39 -31.86
CA HIS A 514 25.51 -10.00 -32.23
C HIS A 514 24.73 -9.36 -31.06
N ALA A 515 25.21 -9.51 -29.83
CA ALA A 515 24.60 -9.02 -28.60
C ALA A 515 25.10 -7.61 -28.24
N GLY A 516 24.73 -6.60 -29.04
CA GLY A 516 24.86 -5.17 -28.67
C GLY A 516 26.23 -4.69 -28.13
N ARG A 517 26.22 -3.60 -27.32
CA ARG A 517 27.42 -3.08 -26.63
C ARG A 517 27.50 -3.65 -25.21
N ILE A 518 28.02 -4.87 -25.08
CA ILE A 518 28.30 -5.49 -23.78
C ILE A 518 29.79 -5.42 -23.51
N GLN A 519 30.17 -4.97 -22.31
CA GLN A 519 31.57 -5.03 -21.87
C GLN A 519 31.83 -6.36 -21.17
N ILE A 520 32.68 -7.19 -21.77
CA ILE A 520 33.01 -8.51 -21.23
C ILE A 520 34.21 -8.34 -20.29
N ARG A 521 34.09 -8.92 -19.10
CA ARG A 521 35.15 -8.95 -18.10
C ARG A 521 35.30 -10.37 -17.59
N VAL A 522 36.54 -10.80 -17.35
CA VAL A 522 36.80 -12.11 -16.74
C VAL A 522 37.17 -11.88 -15.29
N SER A 523 36.54 -12.65 -14.39
CA SER A 523 36.85 -12.60 -12.97
C SER A 523 36.70 -13.98 -12.32
N ARG A 524 36.94 -14.04 -11.01
CA ARG A 524 36.85 -15.25 -10.19
C ARG A 524 35.93 -14.98 -9.01
N PHE A 525 34.93 -15.82 -8.82
CA PHE A 525 34.03 -15.72 -7.66
C PHE A 525 33.50 -17.09 -7.25
N ARG A 526 33.09 -17.22 -5.99
CA ARG A 526 32.71 -18.51 -5.36
C ARG A 526 31.35 -19.02 -5.86
N ALA A 527 30.43 -18.12 -6.21
CA ALA A 527 29.13 -18.47 -6.73
C ALA A 527 29.25 -19.49 -7.86
N GLY A 528 28.46 -20.57 -7.79
CA GLY A 528 28.49 -21.68 -8.74
C GLY A 528 27.99 -21.35 -10.14
N VAL A 529 27.72 -20.07 -10.43
CA VAL A 529 27.22 -19.59 -11.71
C VAL A 529 28.38 -19.33 -12.70
N PRO A 530 28.20 -19.64 -13.99
CA PRO A 530 29.25 -19.51 -15.00
C PRO A 530 29.54 -18.07 -15.42
N ALA A 531 28.53 -17.19 -15.37
CA ALA A 531 28.69 -15.77 -15.65
C ALA A 531 27.58 -14.96 -14.97
N LEU A 532 27.81 -13.66 -14.80
CA LEU A 532 26.87 -12.69 -14.26
C LEU A 532 26.79 -11.48 -15.18
N LEU A 533 25.60 -10.91 -15.33
CA LEU A 533 25.40 -9.64 -16.01
C LEU A 533 25.04 -8.60 -14.95
N LEU A 534 25.94 -7.64 -14.73
CA LEU A 534 25.81 -6.61 -13.71
C LEU A 534 25.58 -5.25 -14.37
N LEU A 535 24.75 -4.41 -13.76
CA LEU A 535 24.44 -3.09 -14.29
C LEU A 535 25.20 -1.99 -13.57
N ASP A 536 25.73 -1.07 -14.36
CA ASP A 536 26.22 0.22 -13.89
C ASP A 536 25.17 1.28 -14.23
N VAL A 537 24.37 1.63 -13.22
CA VAL A 537 23.32 2.64 -13.33
C VAL A 537 23.95 4.00 -13.06
N SER A 538 23.94 4.90 -14.04
CA SER A 538 24.45 6.25 -13.85
C SER A 538 23.56 7.06 -12.89
N ASP A 539 24.19 7.80 -11.97
CA ASP A 539 23.54 8.57 -10.89
C ASP A 539 22.58 9.67 -11.38
N GLU A 540 22.69 10.09 -12.63
CA GLU A 540 22.02 11.29 -13.16
C GLU A 540 20.49 11.16 -13.27
N GLN A 541 19.97 9.96 -13.55
CA GLN A 541 18.53 9.73 -13.70
C GLN A 541 17.83 9.52 -12.35
N ALA A 542 18.48 8.86 -11.39
CA ALA A 542 18.02 8.79 -10.01
C ALA A 542 17.89 10.21 -9.44
N LEU A 543 18.93 11.04 -9.63
CA LEU A 543 18.96 12.44 -9.18
C LEU A 543 17.83 13.30 -9.77
N ASN A 544 17.45 13.08 -11.05
CA ASN A 544 16.33 13.78 -11.67
C ASN A 544 14.97 13.37 -11.09
N ILE A 545 14.78 12.10 -10.76
CA ILE A 545 13.55 11.62 -10.10
C ILE A 545 13.44 12.25 -8.69
N TYR A 546 14.53 12.34 -7.94
CA TYR A 546 14.54 13.02 -6.64
C TYR A 546 14.23 14.51 -6.74
N LYS A 547 14.76 15.21 -7.73
CA LYS A 547 14.44 16.63 -7.95
C LYS A 547 12.96 16.83 -8.21
N GLN A 548 12.32 15.94 -8.96
CA GLN A 548 10.87 15.98 -9.18
C GLN A 548 10.07 15.75 -7.89
N VAL A 549 10.49 14.81 -7.02
CA VAL A 549 9.88 14.65 -5.68
C VAL A 549 10.05 15.92 -4.85
N GLU A 550 11.26 16.48 -4.83
CA GLU A 550 11.56 17.66 -4.04
C GLU A 550 10.72 18.86 -4.51
N GLU A 551 10.54 19.01 -5.83
CA GLU A 551 9.64 20.01 -6.41
C GLU A 551 8.17 19.75 -6.05
N LEU A 552 7.69 18.52 -6.15
CA LEU A 552 6.32 18.13 -5.76
C LEU A 552 6.06 18.33 -4.26
N SER A 553 7.05 18.08 -3.40
CA SER A 553 6.95 18.26 -1.95
C SER A 553 6.89 19.72 -1.51
N ARG A 554 7.29 20.65 -2.39
CA ARG A 554 7.26 22.10 -2.15
C ARG A 554 5.94 22.74 -2.57
N ASP A 555 5.05 22.01 -3.24
CA ASP A 555 3.73 22.54 -3.61
C ASP A 555 2.72 22.36 -2.46
N PRO A 556 2.29 23.45 -1.82
CA PRO A 556 1.33 23.38 -0.72
C PRO A 556 -0.09 22.96 -1.14
N LYS A 557 -0.39 22.84 -2.45
CA LYS A 557 -1.71 22.46 -2.96
C LYS A 557 -1.85 20.97 -3.27
N LEU A 558 -0.76 20.20 -3.22
CA LEU A 558 -0.77 18.78 -3.55
C LEU A 558 -1.42 17.97 -2.42
N ARG A 559 -2.52 17.28 -2.73
CA ARG A 559 -3.18 16.34 -1.79
C ARG A 559 -2.28 15.14 -1.57
N ASP A 560 -2.19 14.71 -0.31
CA ASP A 560 -1.18 13.77 0.21
C ASP A 560 -1.18 12.39 -0.45
N ASP A 561 -2.35 11.91 -0.89
CA ASP A 561 -2.49 10.69 -1.69
C ASP A 561 -1.66 10.73 -2.98
N SER A 562 -1.40 11.93 -3.52
CA SER A 562 -0.67 12.15 -4.76
C SER A 562 0.85 12.07 -4.54
N LEU A 563 1.34 12.58 -3.40
CA LEU A 563 2.73 12.43 -2.98
C LEU A 563 3.04 10.96 -2.68
N LEU A 564 2.15 10.29 -1.94
CA LEU A 564 2.28 8.86 -1.66
C LEU A 564 2.28 8.01 -2.94
N LYS A 565 1.35 8.30 -3.86
CA LYS A 565 1.34 7.65 -5.19
C LYS A 565 2.59 7.96 -5.99
N ALA A 566 3.13 9.18 -5.93
CA ALA A 566 4.36 9.54 -6.62
C ALA A 566 5.55 8.72 -6.09
N PHE A 567 5.72 8.60 -4.76
CA PHE A 567 6.75 7.75 -4.16
C PHE A 567 6.61 6.27 -4.57
N MET A 568 5.39 5.73 -4.62
CA MET A 568 5.14 4.36 -5.05
C MET A 568 5.43 4.14 -6.55
N MET A 569 4.97 5.05 -7.41
CA MET A 569 5.23 5.02 -8.86
C MET A 569 6.72 5.15 -9.19
N MET A 570 7.50 5.82 -8.35
CA MET A 570 8.96 5.94 -8.53
C MET A 570 9.70 4.63 -8.27
N GLY A 571 9.25 3.84 -7.30
CA GLY A 571 9.75 2.47 -7.12
C GLY A 571 9.54 1.60 -8.37
N GLU A 572 8.46 1.84 -9.12
CA GLU A 572 8.20 1.20 -10.42
C GLU A 572 9.05 1.79 -11.55
N GLN A 573 9.17 3.10 -11.66
CA GLN A 573 9.95 3.76 -12.71
C GLN A 573 11.46 3.49 -12.59
N TYR A 574 12.01 3.47 -11.38
CA TYR A 574 13.42 3.15 -11.13
C TYR A 574 13.81 1.75 -11.64
N ARG A 575 12.89 0.78 -11.56
CA ARG A 575 13.07 -0.58 -12.10
C ARG A 575 13.18 -0.66 -13.63
N SER A 576 12.90 0.43 -14.35
CA SER A 576 12.87 0.46 -15.82
C SER A 576 14.09 1.13 -16.48
N THR A 577 15.08 1.54 -15.69
CA THR A 577 16.17 2.42 -16.12
C THR A 577 17.32 1.65 -16.82
N LYS A 578 17.80 2.13 -17.99
CA LYS A 578 18.88 1.49 -18.76
C LYS A 578 20.27 2.05 -18.40
N GLY A 579 21.11 1.24 -17.75
CA GLY A 579 22.54 1.49 -17.50
C GLY A 579 23.47 0.78 -18.50
N SER A 580 24.79 0.95 -18.32
CA SER A 580 25.79 0.15 -19.06
C SER A 580 25.89 -1.24 -18.43
N SER A 581 25.91 -2.30 -19.25
CA SER A 581 25.93 -3.68 -18.76
C SER A 581 27.32 -4.30 -18.86
N TYR A 582 27.79 -4.88 -17.76
CA TYR A 582 29.05 -5.61 -17.65
C TYR A 582 28.78 -7.11 -17.52
N PHE A 583 29.35 -7.90 -18.42
CA PHE A 583 29.22 -9.35 -18.41
C PHE A 583 30.48 -9.98 -17.81
N TYR A 584 30.37 -10.43 -16.56
CA TYR A 584 31.46 -11.05 -15.81
C TYR A 584 31.45 -12.56 -15.99
N VAL A 585 32.51 -13.10 -16.61
CA VAL A 585 32.70 -14.54 -16.80
C VAL A 585 33.48 -15.11 -15.61
N ASN A 586 32.97 -16.19 -15.01
CA ASN A 586 33.60 -16.86 -13.87
C ASN A 586 34.68 -17.85 -14.33
N ALA A 587 35.95 -17.44 -14.29
CA ALA A 587 37.07 -18.28 -14.67
C ALA A 587 37.24 -19.53 -13.77
N ASP A 588 36.67 -19.54 -12.56
CA ASP A 588 36.75 -20.70 -11.67
C ASP A 588 35.67 -21.76 -11.94
N ASN A 589 34.61 -21.39 -12.67
CA ASN A 589 33.52 -22.29 -12.99
C ASN A 589 33.98 -23.43 -13.91
N LYS A 590 33.55 -24.66 -13.59
CA LYS A 590 33.94 -25.86 -14.36
C LYS A 590 33.55 -25.76 -15.84
N LEU A 591 32.33 -25.31 -16.15
CA LEU A 591 31.87 -25.17 -17.53
C LEU A 591 32.73 -24.20 -18.34
N ILE A 592 33.14 -23.09 -17.72
CA ILE A 592 34.01 -22.09 -18.35
C ILE A 592 35.41 -22.66 -18.61
N LYS A 593 35.95 -23.46 -17.68
CA LYS A 593 37.22 -24.16 -17.85
C LYS A 593 37.15 -25.18 -18.99
N ASP A 594 36.10 -25.98 -19.03
CA ASP A 594 35.87 -26.98 -20.08
C ASP A 594 35.73 -26.30 -21.46
N MET A 595 35.02 -25.17 -21.54
CA MET A 595 34.89 -24.37 -22.77
C MET A 595 36.23 -23.76 -23.20
N LEU A 596 37.04 -23.27 -22.27
CA LEU A 596 38.37 -22.73 -22.58
C LEU A 596 39.31 -23.81 -23.12
N GLU A 597 39.27 -25.02 -22.55
CA GLU A 597 40.05 -26.16 -23.05
C GLU A 597 39.59 -26.55 -24.46
N LEU A 598 38.28 -26.62 -24.70
CA LEU A 598 37.74 -26.86 -26.03
C LEU A 598 38.16 -25.79 -27.02
N PHE A 599 38.07 -24.50 -26.66
CA PHE A 599 38.50 -23.40 -27.51
C PHE A 599 40.01 -23.43 -27.83
N LYS A 600 40.86 -23.88 -26.89
CA LYS A 600 42.29 -24.08 -27.15
C LYS A 600 42.56 -25.20 -28.16
N ASN A 601 41.75 -26.25 -28.12
CA ASN A 601 41.91 -27.44 -28.97
C ASN A 601 41.26 -27.26 -30.36
N ASP A 602 40.07 -26.65 -30.40
CA ASP A 602 39.29 -26.36 -31.61
C ASP A 602 38.56 -25.01 -31.46
N PRO A 603 39.19 -23.90 -31.87
CA PRO A 603 38.59 -22.57 -31.79
C PRO A 603 37.31 -22.38 -32.61
N TYR A 604 37.03 -23.27 -33.58
CA TYR A 604 35.92 -23.14 -34.52
C TYR A 604 34.79 -24.14 -34.24
N ALA A 605 34.84 -24.85 -33.11
CA ALA A 605 33.80 -25.79 -32.74
C ALA A 605 32.43 -25.10 -32.67
N ASP A 606 31.47 -25.58 -33.47
CA ASP A 606 30.12 -24.99 -33.62
C ASP A 606 29.35 -24.87 -32.29
N ILE A 607 29.72 -25.67 -31.29
CA ILE A 607 29.10 -25.67 -29.95
C ILE A 607 29.53 -24.47 -29.09
N LEU A 608 30.70 -23.86 -29.36
CA LEU A 608 31.26 -22.79 -28.54
C LEU A 608 30.41 -21.50 -28.57
N PRO A 609 29.98 -20.99 -29.73
CA PRO A 609 29.07 -19.84 -29.79
C PRO A 609 27.74 -20.11 -29.09
N LEU A 610 27.19 -21.32 -29.27
CA LEU A 610 25.91 -21.73 -28.72
C LEU A 610 25.94 -21.81 -27.19
N ALA A 611 27.01 -22.39 -26.63
CA ALA A 611 27.25 -22.45 -25.19
C ALA A 611 27.45 -21.04 -24.60
N ALA A 612 28.23 -20.18 -25.27
CA ALA A 612 28.44 -18.80 -24.83
C ALA A 612 27.13 -17.97 -24.84
N CYS A 613 26.31 -18.10 -25.88
CA CYS A 613 24.97 -17.49 -25.95
C CYS A 613 24.05 -18.00 -24.84
N THR A 614 24.07 -19.30 -24.56
CA THR A 614 23.26 -19.89 -23.48
C THR A 614 23.67 -19.37 -22.11
N ILE A 615 24.97 -19.27 -21.85
CA ILE A 615 25.51 -18.68 -20.60
C ILE A 615 25.12 -17.20 -20.49
N TYR A 616 25.22 -16.44 -21.58
CA TYR A 616 24.79 -15.05 -21.62
C TYR A 616 23.30 -14.89 -21.32
N ASN A 617 22.44 -15.69 -21.96
CA ASN A 617 20.99 -15.65 -21.75
C ASN A 617 20.62 -16.03 -20.30
N SER A 618 21.32 -17.01 -19.71
CA SER A 618 21.15 -17.34 -18.30
C SER A 618 21.52 -16.17 -17.38
N ALA A 619 22.63 -15.49 -17.66
CA ALA A 619 23.05 -14.32 -16.90
C ALA A 619 22.09 -13.14 -17.08
N LEU A 620 21.54 -12.96 -18.28
CA LEU A 620 20.53 -11.95 -18.59
C LEU A 620 19.23 -12.20 -17.81
N LEU A 621 18.76 -13.44 -17.76
CA LEU A 621 17.58 -13.82 -16.96
C LEU A 621 17.80 -13.68 -15.45
N GLN A 622 19.04 -13.82 -14.98
CA GLN A 622 19.40 -13.62 -13.57
C GLN A 622 19.67 -12.15 -13.23
N SER A 623 19.87 -11.27 -14.20
CA SER A 623 20.07 -9.85 -13.93
C SER A 623 18.75 -9.17 -13.56
N ALA A 624 18.79 -8.12 -12.73
CA ALA A 624 17.59 -7.35 -12.38
C ALA A 624 17.15 -6.37 -13.48
N HIS A 625 17.26 -6.76 -14.75
CA HIS A 625 16.54 -6.09 -15.82
C HIS A 625 15.04 -6.27 -15.57
N GLY A 626 14.45 -5.30 -14.86
CA GLY A 626 13.01 -5.14 -14.85
C GLY A 626 12.52 -5.09 -16.29
N THR A 627 11.73 -6.09 -16.67
CA THR A 627 11.18 -6.37 -18.00
C THR A 627 12.18 -6.83 -19.07
N LEU A 628 12.09 -8.12 -19.42
CA LEU A 628 12.68 -8.71 -20.63
C LEU A 628 12.07 -8.02 -21.85
N SER A 629 12.86 -7.38 -22.72
CA SER A 629 12.28 -6.77 -23.92
C SER A 629 11.76 -7.85 -24.86
N PRO A 630 10.70 -7.61 -25.66
CA PRO A 630 10.20 -8.59 -26.62
C PRO A 630 11.30 -9.13 -27.56
N ARG A 631 12.22 -8.25 -27.96
CA ARG A 631 13.38 -8.62 -28.78
C ARG A 631 14.35 -9.56 -28.06
N ASP A 632 14.64 -9.30 -26.79
CA ASP A 632 15.55 -10.14 -25.99
C ASP A 632 14.88 -11.49 -25.68
N ALA A 633 13.57 -11.50 -25.46
CA ALA A 633 12.77 -12.71 -25.31
C ALA A 633 12.84 -13.60 -26.55
N ASP A 634 12.64 -13.02 -27.75
CA ASP A 634 12.72 -13.75 -29.02
C ASP A 634 14.12 -14.32 -29.26
N ILE A 635 15.18 -13.57 -28.92
CA ILE A 635 16.58 -14.03 -29.02
C ILE A 635 16.86 -15.16 -28.04
N ILE A 636 16.39 -15.09 -26.80
CA ILE A 636 16.56 -16.15 -25.80
C ILE A 636 15.88 -17.44 -26.27
N VAL A 637 14.63 -17.32 -26.73
CA VAL A 637 13.84 -18.46 -27.20
C VAL A 637 14.47 -19.08 -28.44
N GLY A 638 14.88 -18.28 -29.43
CA GLY A 638 15.57 -18.76 -30.64
C GLY A 638 16.86 -19.52 -30.32
N ASN A 639 17.72 -18.94 -29.47
CA ASN A 639 18.96 -19.60 -29.04
C ASN A 639 18.68 -20.92 -28.30
N PHE A 640 17.65 -20.96 -27.45
CA PHE A 640 17.28 -22.18 -26.73
C PHE A 640 16.86 -23.30 -27.69
N TYR A 641 16.08 -22.97 -28.73
CA TYR A 641 15.71 -23.92 -29.77
C TYR A 641 16.92 -24.44 -30.56
N GLU A 642 17.85 -23.56 -30.95
CA GLU A 642 19.08 -23.98 -31.63
C GLU A 642 19.95 -24.89 -30.75
N THR A 643 20.06 -24.59 -29.45
CA THR A 643 20.77 -25.43 -28.47
C THR A 643 20.15 -26.82 -28.40
N LEU A 644 18.82 -26.90 -28.26
CA LEU A 644 18.10 -28.16 -28.22
C LEU A 644 18.27 -28.97 -29.51
N GLN A 645 18.11 -28.33 -30.67
CA GLN A 645 18.29 -28.99 -31.97
C GLN A 645 19.71 -29.53 -32.14
N THR A 646 20.72 -28.77 -31.73
CA THR A 646 22.12 -29.21 -31.80
C THR A 646 22.38 -30.39 -30.88
N VAL A 647 21.91 -30.35 -29.63
CA VAL A 647 22.04 -31.48 -28.67
C VAL A 647 21.31 -32.72 -29.17
N LEU A 648 20.10 -32.57 -29.71
CA LEU A 648 19.33 -33.66 -30.33
C LEU A 648 20.10 -34.27 -31.50
N SER A 649 20.64 -33.44 -32.39
CA SER A 649 21.41 -33.87 -33.56
C SER A 649 22.69 -34.62 -33.16
N MET A 650 23.45 -34.10 -32.19
CA MET A 650 24.65 -34.76 -31.66
C MET A 650 24.33 -36.08 -30.95
N THR A 651 23.19 -36.16 -30.25
CA THR A 651 22.74 -37.40 -29.58
C THR A 651 22.31 -38.45 -30.60
N LEU A 652 21.65 -38.03 -31.69
CA LEU A 652 21.28 -38.89 -32.81
C LEU A 652 22.52 -39.38 -33.57
N GLU A 653 23.52 -38.53 -33.81
CA GLU A 653 24.81 -38.93 -34.41
C GLU A 653 25.62 -39.87 -33.52
N LYS A 654 25.69 -39.62 -32.20
CA LYS A 654 26.32 -40.55 -31.25
C LYS A 654 25.60 -41.88 -31.22
N LYS A 655 24.26 -41.91 -31.22
CA LYS A 655 23.49 -43.15 -31.34
C LYS A 655 23.75 -43.86 -32.66
N ARG A 656 23.85 -43.13 -33.78
CA ARG A 656 24.22 -43.68 -35.09
C ARG A 656 25.60 -44.31 -35.09
N LYS A 657 26.62 -43.63 -34.55
CA LYS A 657 27.99 -44.14 -34.43
C LYS A 657 28.12 -45.33 -33.48
N VAL A 658 27.29 -45.40 -32.43
CA VAL A 658 27.23 -46.56 -31.53
C VAL A 658 26.51 -47.75 -32.19
N LEU A 659 25.52 -47.49 -33.05
CA LEU A 659 24.80 -48.51 -33.83
C LEU A 659 25.62 -49.06 -35.02
N ASP A 660 26.51 -48.27 -35.61
CA ASP A 660 27.34 -48.69 -36.76
C ASP A 660 28.52 -49.62 -36.40
N VAL A 661 28.78 -49.91 -35.12
CA VAL A 661 29.95 -50.72 -34.69
C VAL A 661 29.61 -52.16 -34.28
N ASN A 662 28.33 -52.56 -34.24
CA ASN A 662 27.99 -53.97 -34.01
C ASN A 662 26.61 -54.33 -34.58
N VAL A 663 26.59 -54.85 -35.80
CA VAL A 663 25.55 -55.80 -36.22
C VAL A 663 26.20 -56.88 -37.09
N PRO A 664 26.53 -58.06 -36.53
CA PRO A 664 26.67 -59.29 -37.30
C PRO A 664 25.31 -59.61 -37.92
N GLY A 665 25.32 -60.04 -39.18
CA GLY A 665 24.11 -60.36 -39.92
C GLY A 665 23.24 -61.39 -39.22
N GLU A 666 21.95 -61.10 -39.13
CA GLU A 666 20.92 -62.12 -38.97
C GLU A 666 19.86 -61.94 -40.04
N GLU A 667 19.46 -63.09 -40.54
CA GLU A 667 18.76 -63.34 -41.77
C GLU A 667 17.33 -62.78 -41.74
N ALA A 668 16.90 -62.31 -42.91
CA ALA A 668 15.51 -62.02 -43.19
C ALA A 668 14.65 -63.28 -43.00
N SER A 669 14.01 -63.41 -41.84
CA SER A 669 12.91 -64.36 -41.66
C SER A 669 11.60 -63.72 -42.15
N GLN A 670 10.96 -64.41 -43.08
CA GLN A 670 9.74 -64.04 -43.78
C GLN A 670 8.52 -64.05 -42.84
N HIS A 671 8.25 -62.93 -42.17
CA HIS A 671 6.91 -62.57 -41.69
C HIS A 671 6.64 -61.07 -41.90
N LEU A 672 6.87 -60.58 -43.12
CA LEU A 672 6.28 -59.32 -43.57
C LEU A 672 4.76 -59.51 -43.73
N LYS A 673 3.99 -59.41 -42.65
CA LYS A 673 2.52 -59.17 -42.68
C LYS A 673 1.85 -58.91 -41.33
N THR A 674 2.59 -58.39 -40.35
CA THR A 674 2.05 -58.29 -39.00
C THR A 674 2.74 -57.20 -38.16
N PHE A 675 2.05 -56.11 -37.80
CA PHE A 675 2.05 -55.49 -36.46
C PHE A 675 1.25 -54.16 -36.37
N VAL A 676 0.24 -54.10 -35.48
CA VAL A 676 -0.47 -52.87 -35.07
C VAL A 676 -0.56 -52.77 -33.54
N PHE A 677 -0.01 -51.70 -32.96
CA PHE A 677 0.04 -51.48 -31.50
C PHE A 677 -1.18 -50.73 -30.97
N CYS A 678 -1.83 -51.23 -29.92
CA CYS A 678 -2.91 -50.55 -29.19
C CYS A 678 -2.46 -50.06 -27.81
N ALA A 679 -2.53 -48.76 -27.57
CA ALA A 679 -2.16 -48.17 -26.27
C ALA A 679 -3.11 -48.60 -25.14
N HIS A 680 -2.55 -48.82 -23.96
CA HIS A 680 -3.05 -49.62 -22.83
C HIS A 680 -4.52 -49.42 -22.39
N SER A 681 -5.22 -50.53 -22.03
CA SER A 681 -6.50 -50.50 -21.31
C SER A 681 -6.27 -50.52 -19.80
N PHE A 682 -6.62 -49.44 -19.09
CA PHE A 682 -6.93 -49.53 -17.67
C PHE A 682 -8.05 -48.55 -17.39
N THR A 683 -9.16 -49.07 -16.87
CA THR A 683 -10.24 -48.39 -16.10
C THR A 683 -11.66 -48.34 -16.68
N SER A 684 -11.97 -48.74 -17.92
CA SER A 684 -13.39 -48.91 -18.34
C SER A 684 -13.63 -50.13 -19.24
N ASN A 685 -14.80 -50.78 -19.08
CA ASN A 685 -15.24 -51.84 -19.98
C ASN A 685 -15.44 -51.34 -21.42
N SER A 686 -15.77 -50.04 -21.58
CA SER A 686 -15.97 -49.41 -22.89
C SER A 686 -14.67 -49.39 -23.72
N VAL A 687 -13.55 -49.00 -23.09
CA VAL A 687 -12.23 -48.97 -23.73
C VAL A 687 -11.79 -50.37 -24.17
N LYS A 688 -12.04 -51.40 -23.34
CA LYS A 688 -11.72 -52.79 -23.69
C LYS A 688 -12.45 -53.26 -24.94
N ILE A 689 -13.74 -52.97 -25.04
CA ILE A 689 -14.57 -53.35 -26.20
C ILE A 689 -14.12 -52.59 -27.46
N ALA A 690 -13.75 -51.31 -27.32
CA ALA A 690 -13.19 -50.53 -28.41
C ALA A 690 -11.86 -51.14 -28.91
N ILE A 691 -10.94 -51.48 -28.01
CA ILE A 691 -9.66 -52.12 -28.35
C ILE A 691 -9.87 -53.49 -29.01
N GLU A 692 -10.76 -54.34 -28.48
CA GLU A 692 -11.09 -55.62 -29.12
C GLU A 692 -11.67 -55.44 -30.53
N THR A 693 -12.47 -54.39 -30.74
CA THR A 693 -13.02 -54.07 -32.06
C THR A 693 -11.96 -53.54 -33.00
N VAL A 694 -11.00 -52.75 -32.51
CA VAL A 694 -9.81 -52.36 -33.29
C VAL A 694 -9.04 -53.60 -33.72
N LYS A 695 -8.75 -54.53 -32.80
CA LYS A 695 -8.03 -55.76 -33.12
C LYS A 695 -8.74 -56.57 -34.21
N ARG A 696 -10.06 -56.72 -34.10
CA ARG A 696 -10.87 -57.41 -35.11
C ARG A 696 -10.86 -56.69 -36.45
N THR A 697 -11.07 -55.38 -36.46
CA THR A 697 -11.14 -54.56 -37.68
C THR A 697 -9.80 -54.54 -38.42
N VAL A 698 -8.69 -54.47 -37.70
CA VAL A 698 -7.33 -54.57 -38.27
C VAL A 698 -7.13 -55.93 -38.94
N LYS A 699 -7.53 -57.02 -38.26
CA LYS A 699 -7.44 -58.36 -38.80
C LYS A 699 -8.30 -58.54 -40.05
N ASP A 700 -9.53 -58.05 -40.03
CA ASP A 700 -10.49 -58.20 -41.12
C ASP A 700 -10.13 -57.35 -42.35
N GLU A 701 -9.66 -56.11 -42.17
CA GLU A 701 -9.38 -55.19 -43.28
C GLU A 701 -7.96 -55.26 -43.83
N LEU A 702 -6.96 -55.49 -42.97
CA LEU A 702 -5.55 -55.44 -43.36
C LEU A 702 -4.90 -56.83 -43.36
N ASN A 703 -5.56 -57.84 -42.78
CA ASN A 703 -4.99 -59.17 -42.53
C ASN A 703 -3.67 -59.10 -41.74
N TRP A 704 -3.58 -58.14 -40.82
CA TRP A 704 -2.45 -57.95 -39.88
C TRP A 704 -2.90 -58.28 -38.46
N GLU A 705 -1.95 -58.59 -37.57
CA GLU A 705 -2.22 -58.78 -36.14
C GLU A 705 -2.08 -57.45 -35.38
N ALA A 706 -3.00 -57.25 -34.45
CA ALA A 706 -2.99 -56.11 -33.56
C ALA A 706 -2.73 -56.58 -32.12
N VAL A 707 -1.69 -56.04 -31.52
CA VAL A 707 -1.19 -56.39 -30.19
C VAL A 707 -1.41 -55.18 -29.27
N SER A 708 -1.91 -55.41 -28.06
CA SER A 708 -2.04 -54.33 -27.07
C SER A 708 -0.80 -54.25 -26.17
N ALA A 709 -0.54 -53.07 -25.62
CA ALA A 709 0.64 -52.79 -24.79
C ALA A 709 0.79 -53.72 -23.57
N ASP A 710 -0.30 -54.32 -23.11
CA ASP A 710 -0.40 -55.24 -21.98
C ASP A 710 -0.15 -56.71 -22.32
N GLU A 711 -0.03 -57.05 -23.60
CA GLU A 711 0.30 -58.40 -24.05
C GLU A 711 1.84 -58.56 -24.07
N ASP A 712 2.36 -59.42 -23.18
CA ASP A 712 3.78 -59.77 -23.16
C ASP A 712 4.09 -60.74 -24.31
N ILE A 713 4.88 -60.27 -25.27
CA ILE A 713 5.20 -61.03 -26.48
C ILE A 713 6.65 -61.54 -26.53
N LYS A 714 7.51 -61.14 -25.58
CA LYS A 714 8.97 -61.39 -25.66
C LYS A 714 9.65 -61.66 -24.31
N ASP A 715 8.93 -62.00 -23.25
CA ASP A 715 9.48 -62.19 -21.89
C ASP A 715 10.30 -60.97 -21.41
N LEU A 716 9.77 -59.76 -21.67
CA LEU A 716 10.41 -58.49 -21.34
C LEU A 716 9.70 -57.80 -20.17
N SER A 717 10.37 -56.84 -19.53
CA SER A 717 9.67 -55.91 -18.63
C SER A 717 8.58 -55.17 -19.42
N VAL A 718 7.47 -54.77 -18.78
CA VAL A 718 6.37 -54.06 -19.46
C VAL A 718 6.88 -52.85 -20.26
N ILE A 719 7.86 -52.10 -19.71
CA ILE A 719 8.44 -50.93 -20.35
C ILE A 719 9.27 -51.33 -21.59
N ASP A 720 10.05 -52.40 -21.48
CA ASP A 720 10.90 -52.86 -22.58
C ASP A 720 10.07 -53.56 -23.68
N ASN A 721 8.98 -54.24 -23.31
CA ASN A 721 7.98 -54.76 -24.23
C ASN A 721 7.37 -53.61 -25.04
N VAL A 722 6.83 -52.57 -24.40
CA VAL A 722 6.25 -51.40 -25.08
C VAL A 722 7.26 -50.70 -25.99
N ARG A 723 8.52 -50.54 -25.56
CA ARG A 723 9.58 -49.95 -26.40
C ARG A 723 9.88 -50.79 -27.63
N GLU A 724 9.92 -52.10 -27.47
CA GLU A 724 10.16 -53.03 -28.58
C GLU A 724 8.97 -53.05 -29.55
N LEU A 725 7.74 -52.96 -29.04
CA LEU A 725 6.52 -52.81 -29.84
C LEU A 725 6.53 -51.51 -30.65
N ILE A 726 6.86 -50.38 -30.01
CA ILE A 726 6.99 -49.08 -30.70
C ILE A 726 8.11 -49.11 -31.74
N ARG A 727 9.20 -49.81 -31.47
CA ARG A 727 10.32 -49.95 -32.41
C ARG A 727 9.95 -50.78 -33.62
N THR A 728 9.21 -51.87 -33.44
CA THR A 728 8.95 -52.87 -34.50
C THR A 728 7.66 -52.63 -35.28
N CYS A 729 6.75 -51.77 -34.80
CA CYS A 729 5.49 -51.49 -35.47
C CYS A 729 5.59 -50.79 -36.82
N GLN A 730 4.59 -50.98 -37.66
CA GLN A 730 4.41 -50.21 -38.89
C GLN A 730 3.60 -48.93 -38.60
N PHE A 731 2.54 -49.04 -37.78
CA PHE A 731 1.77 -47.91 -37.27
C PHE A 731 1.10 -48.25 -35.92
N GLY A 732 0.59 -47.23 -35.22
CA GLY A 732 -0.11 -47.40 -33.94
C GLY A 732 -1.57 -46.97 -33.98
N VAL A 733 -2.39 -47.54 -33.07
CA VAL A 733 -3.72 -47.06 -32.72
C VAL A 733 -3.71 -46.69 -31.24
N ALA A 734 -4.05 -45.44 -30.92
CA ALA A 734 -3.95 -44.93 -29.55
C ALA A 734 -5.30 -44.41 -29.07
N ASP A 735 -5.73 -44.88 -27.90
CA ASP A 735 -6.90 -44.32 -27.21
C ASP A 735 -6.49 -43.09 -26.40
N ILE A 736 -6.92 -41.91 -26.83
CA ILE A 736 -6.61 -40.63 -26.18
C ILE A 736 -7.65 -40.21 -25.14
N THR A 737 -8.59 -41.09 -24.80
CA THR A 737 -9.59 -40.86 -23.76
C THR A 737 -8.92 -40.47 -22.44
N ARG A 738 -9.33 -39.34 -21.87
CA ARG A 738 -8.82 -38.72 -20.63
C ARG A 738 -7.34 -38.31 -20.64
N PHE A 739 -6.67 -38.23 -21.79
CA PHE A 739 -5.25 -37.87 -21.91
C PHE A 739 -4.32 -38.65 -20.98
N ASN A 740 -4.37 -39.98 -21.04
CA ASN A 740 -3.42 -40.79 -20.27
C ASN A 740 -1.97 -40.38 -20.63
N PRO A 741 -1.16 -39.90 -19.66
CA PRO A 741 0.19 -39.42 -19.95
C PRO A 741 1.09 -40.47 -20.59
N ASN A 742 0.93 -41.75 -20.25
CA ASN A 742 1.71 -42.83 -20.84
C ASN A 742 1.40 -42.99 -22.34
N VAL A 743 0.12 -42.94 -22.70
CA VAL A 743 -0.32 -43.00 -24.10
C VAL A 743 0.18 -41.78 -24.88
N MET A 744 0.18 -40.59 -24.29
CA MET A 744 0.70 -39.39 -24.93
C MET A 744 2.21 -39.47 -25.22
N ILE A 745 2.98 -40.08 -24.31
CA ILE A 745 4.41 -40.35 -24.49
C ILE A 745 4.62 -41.37 -25.63
N GLU A 746 3.83 -42.44 -25.67
CA GLU A 746 3.90 -43.46 -26.72
C GLU A 746 3.57 -42.90 -28.10
N ILE A 747 2.55 -42.03 -28.21
CA ILE A 747 2.21 -41.29 -29.44
C ILE A 747 3.40 -40.44 -29.88
N GLY A 748 4.00 -39.67 -28.97
CA GLY A 748 5.17 -38.84 -29.27
C GLY A 748 6.37 -39.66 -29.76
N MET A 749 6.58 -40.85 -29.20
CA MET A 749 7.64 -41.77 -29.66
C MET A 749 7.35 -42.32 -31.07
N LEU A 750 6.10 -42.65 -31.38
CA LEU A 750 5.71 -43.12 -32.71
C LEU A 750 5.85 -42.01 -33.76
N GLU A 751 5.39 -40.80 -33.46
CA GLU A 751 5.51 -39.63 -34.34
C GLU A 751 6.98 -39.25 -34.55
N MET A 752 7.83 -39.34 -33.51
CA MET A 752 9.29 -39.15 -33.63
C MET A 752 9.95 -40.18 -34.57
N LEU A 753 9.44 -41.41 -34.62
CA LEU A 753 9.91 -42.46 -35.54
C LEU A 753 9.28 -42.35 -36.94
N GLY A 754 8.46 -41.32 -37.20
CA GLY A 754 7.78 -41.12 -38.48
C GLY A 754 6.67 -42.14 -38.74
N LYS A 755 6.15 -42.80 -37.70
CA LYS A 755 5.13 -43.84 -37.83
C LYS A 755 3.72 -43.24 -37.70
N PRO A 756 2.77 -43.57 -38.59
CA PRO A 756 1.40 -43.07 -38.48
C PRO A 756 0.73 -43.52 -37.18
N VAL A 757 -0.16 -42.68 -36.63
CA VAL A 757 -0.96 -43.01 -35.46
C VAL A 757 -2.43 -42.70 -35.71
N VAL A 758 -3.30 -43.71 -35.56
CA VAL A 758 -4.75 -43.53 -35.56
C VAL A 758 -5.21 -43.30 -34.13
N LYS A 759 -5.86 -42.17 -33.88
CA LYS A 759 -6.29 -41.74 -32.55
C LYS A 759 -7.77 -42.08 -32.40
N ILE A 760 -8.15 -42.79 -31.33
CA ILE A 760 -9.55 -43.11 -31.01
C ILE A 760 -9.93 -42.47 -29.68
N ARG A 761 -11.20 -42.10 -29.51
CA ARG A 761 -11.67 -41.47 -28.28
C ARG A 761 -13.12 -41.80 -27.97
N ASP A 762 -13.42 -42.01 -26.70
CA ASP A 762 -14.79 -42.11 -26.20
C ASP A 762 -15.55 -40.80 -26.44
N VAL A 763 -16.77 -40.88 -26.99
CA VAL A 763 -17.66 -39.72 -27.17
C VAL A 763 -18.04 -39.06 -25.85
N ASP A 764 -18.07 -39.83 -24.76
CA ASP A 764 -18.48 -39.37 -23.43
C ASP A 764 -17.33 -38.68 -22.66
N ASP A 765 -16.14 -38.57 -23.27
CA ASP A 765 -15.01 -37.87 -22.66
C ASP A 765 -15.00 -36.37 -22.99
N GLU A 766 -15.36 -35.56 -22.00
CA GLU A 766 -15.47 -34.09 -22.10
C GLU A 766 -14.13 -33.35 -22.02
N THR A 767 -13.00 -34.05 -21.84
CA THR A 767 -11.70 -33.39 -21.64
C THR A 767 -11.31 -32.56 -22.90
N PRO A 768 -10.89 -31.29 -22.79
CA PRO A 768 -10.57 -30.50 -23.98
C PRO A 768 -9.34 -31.03 -24.73
N LEU A 769 -9.45 -31.24 -26.05
CA LEU A 769 -8.33 -31.63 -26.90
C LEU A 769 -7.40 -30.45 -27.21
N PRO A 770 -6.11 -30.54 -26.87
CA PRO A 770 -5.08 -29.65 -27.40
C PRO A 770 -5.18 -29.53 -28.93
N VAL A 771 -4.98 -28.31 -29.43
CA VAL A 771 -5.14 -27.97 -30.85
C VAL A 771 -4.25 -28.85 -31.74
N ASP A 772 -3.08 -29.21 -31.23
CA ASP A 772 -2.01 -29.95 -31.92
C ASP A 772 -2.33 -31.45 -32.09
N ILE A 773 -3.33 -31.97 -31.38
CA ILE A 773 -3.70 -33.40 -31.42
C ILE A 773 -4.80 -33.67 -32.47
N ARG A 774 -5.39 -32.62 -33.06
CA ARG A 774 -6.38 -32.72 -34.15
C ARG A 774 -5.70 -33.05 -35.48
N GLY A 775 -5.21 -34.29 -35.61
CA GLY A 775 -4.73 -34.85 -36.87
C GLY A 775 -5.86 -35.44 -37.73
N ASP A 776 -5.56 -35.75 -39.00
CA ASP A 776 -6.48 -36.33 -39.99
C ASP A 776 -6.90 -37.79 -39.72
N LEU A 777 -6.35 -38.44 -38.68
CA LEU A 777 -6.61 -39.85 -38.33
C LEU A 777 -7.24 -39.98 -36.94
N TYR A 778 -8.45 -39.45 -36.78
CA TYR A 778 -9.15 -39.38 -35.50
C TYR A 778 -10.57 -39.95 -35.61
N CYS A 779 -10.90 -40.94 -34.77
CA CYS A 779 -12.21 -41.58 -34.73
C CYS A 779 -12.84 -41.41 -33.34
N ARG A 780 -14.16 -41.32 -33.28
CA ARG A 780 -14.89 -41.36 -32.00
C ARG A 780 -15.69 -42.65 -31.85
N TYR A 781 -15.61 -43.26 -30.67
CA TYR A 781 -16.37 -44.47 -30.34
C TYR A 781 -17.37 -44.21 -29.21
N SER A 782 -18.48 -44.92 -29.26
CA SER A 782 -19.43 -45.04 -28.15
C SER A 782 -19.75 -46.51 -27.95
N VAL A 783 -19.93 -46.93 -26.70
CA VAL A 783 -20.29 -48.32 -26.39
C VAL A 783 -21.74 -48.35 -25.94
N SER A 784 -22.58 -49.04 -26.70
CA SER A 784 -24.01 -49.16 -26.41
C SER A 784 -24.43 -50.62 -26.29
N ARG A 785 -25.57 -50.87 -25.65
CA ARG A 785 -26.09 -52.23 -25.43
C ARG A 785 -27.05 -52.59 -26.57
N ALA A 786 -26.59 -53.37 -27.54
CA ALA A 786 -27.40 -53.87 -28.65
C ALA A 786 -27.58 -55.39 -28.52
N GLY A 787 -28.83 -55.86 -28.46
CA GLY A 787 -29.13 -57.31 -28.43
C GLY A 787 -28.61 -58.07 -27.19
N GLY A 788 -28.34 -57.40 -26.08
CA GLY A 788 -27.83 -58.02 -24.84
C GLY A 788 -26.31 -58.11 -24.73
N ARG A 789 -25.55 -57.70 -25.75
CA ARG A 789 -24.10 -57.51 -25.71
C ARG A 789 -23.75 -56.02 -25.79
N LEU A 790 -22.63 -55.64 -25.17
CA LEU A 790 -22.05 -54.31 -25.37
C LEU A 790 -21.27 -54.34 -26.68
N ASP A 791 -21.49 -53.36 -27.55
CA ASP A 791 -20.82 -53.25 -28.85
C ASP A 791 -20.53 -51.78 -29.16
N VAL A 792 -19.55 -51.54 -30.03
CA VAL A 792 -19.29 -50.21 -30.61
C VAL A 792 -20.17 -50.02 -31.84
N GLY A 793 -20.69 -48.81 -32.05
CA GLY A 793 -21.57 -48.50 -33.18
C GLY A 793 -20.89 -48.72 -34.55
N ALA A 794 -21.68 -49.07 -35.58
CA ALA A 794 -21.17 -49.32 -36.94
C ALA A 794 -20.43 -48.11 -37.55
N GLU A 795 -20.82 -46.89 -37.17
CA GLU A 795 -20.16 -45.64 -37.61
C GLU A 795 -18.69 -45.58 -37.20
N PHE A 796 -18.35 -45.99 -35.97
CA PHE A 796 -16.98 -46.04 -35.50
C PHE A 796 -16.15 -47.05 -36.31
N VAL A 797 -16.74 -48.22 -36.60
CA VAL A 797 -16.07 -49.26 -37.38
C VAL A 797 -15.76 -48.74 -38.78
N ASP A 798 -16.73 -48.14 -39.48
CA ASP A 798 -16.52 -47.62 -40.84
C ASP A 798 -15.47 -46.50 -40.91
N GLU A 799 -15.47 -45.59 -39.94
CA GLU A 799 -14.47 -44.52 -39.82
C GLU A 799 -13.09 -45.10 -39.53
N LEU A 800 -13.00 -46.05 -38.59
CA LEU A 800 -11.77 -46.76 -38.25
C LEU A 800 -11.18 -47.47 -39.48
N LYS A 801 -11.99 -48.16 -40.29
CA LYS A 801 -11.53 -48.82 -41.53
C LYS A 801 -10.85 -47.83 -42.48
N LYS A 802 -11.42 -46.64 -42.65
CA LYS A 802 -10.87 -45.57 -43.51
C LYS A 802 -9.52 -45.07 -43.00
N HIS A 803 -9.42 -44.85 -41.68
CA HIS A 803 -8.17 -44.36 -41.09
C HIS A 803 -7.08 -45.42 -41.05
N LEU A 804 -7.42 -46.69 -40.82
CA LEU A 804 -6.49 -47.81 -40.91
C LEU A 804 -5.90 -47.97 -42.32
N LYS A 805 -6.72 -47.86 -43.38
CA LYS A 805 -6.23 -47.87 -44.77
C LYS A 805 -5.33 -46.69 -45.08
N THR A 806 -5.69 -45.50 -44.60
CA THR A 806 -4.85 -44.30 -44.74
C THR A 806 -3.52 -44.45 -44.01
N ALA A 807 -3.52 -44.96 -42.77
CA ALA A 807 -2.30 -45.21 -42.00
C ALA A 807 -1.41 -46.25 -42.68
N ALA A 808 -1.98 -47.36 -43.16
CA ALA A 808 -1.25 -48.39 -43.90
C ALA A 808 -0.58 -47.82 -45.17
N SER A 809 -1.25 -46.93 -45.90
CA SER A 809 -0.68 -46.28 -47.11
C SER A 809 0.49 -45.34 -46.83
N LYS A 810 0.66 -44.90 -45.58
CA LYS A 810 1.74 -43.99 -45.13
C LYS A 810 2.90 -44.73 -44.46
N CYS A 811 2.89 -46.06 -44.39
CA CYS A 811 3.93 -46.85 -43.74
C CYS A 811 5.19 -46.94 -44.63
N PRO A 812 6.40 -46.63 -44.12
CA PRO A 812 7.63 -46.77 -44.89
C PRO A 812 7.98 -48.25 -45.11
N GLY A 813 8.09 -48.69 -46.38
CA GLY A 813 8.57 -50.04 -46.72
C GLY A 813 7.50 -51.12 -46.93
N LEU A 814 6.26 -50.72 -47.22
CA LEU A 814 5.17 -51.58 -47.73
C LEU A 814 4.86 -51.28 -49.20
#